data_AF-A0A2M7KX56-F1
#
_entry.id   AF-A0A2M7KX56-F1
#
_cell.length_a   1.000
_cell.length_b   1.000
_cell.length_c   1.000
_cell.angle_alpha   90.00
_cell.angle_beta   90.00
_cell.angle_gamma   90.00
#
_symmetry.space_group_name_H-M   'P 1'
#
loop_
_entity.id
_entity.type
_entity.pdbx_description
1 polymer ?
#
loop_
_entity_poly.entity_id
_entity_poly.type
_entity_poly.pdbx_seq_one_letter_code
_entity_poly.pdbx_strand_id
1 'polypeptide(L)'
;MNMNTGNAPPSAPAPETDAALVADHLARLGSTYARSFPRQALADHAAAAAALSPADPVRLFLRARGTDAWDVTLVAPDFLAELSVICGLFTAHGLGIEDGKVFTYSSSAPADAPPAANRRSTRQQPPRRRYKPQAVVQLPDRRIVDWFHVRAAGDPPDWSAYEADLRAALALLAAGDTAGARGLVASRVADRLRLLPEPADTALVPATVETANDFPEPYTRIDVRSRDSSAFLYELCNALSMCEVSIERVEVWTRGDHVHDILYVAEPGGGKVTSPRKLNEIRAASLLIKQFTHLLPRAPDPRLALVHFGELMSQVMSRTDWAEQLSALEAPDVIHRLARLLGVSDFLWEDFLRQQHDQLMPLVCDSDKLEVHKHQSDLRAELALCLADAPAPEARRQAINEFKDHEMFRIDMRHILGKIELWEFGDELTDLTEAALTGLAELCYGELTQRFGEPRLEAGEPCSHSICGLGKFGGKEMGYGSDVELMFLYEGAGRTEGPEPLTNAEFFERLVSEVRRALRSRREGIFEPDLRLRPYGRKGPLSVSLEAFQRYFLPGGSARQYERQALIKLRPVTGPEALRERIVALRDQSAYAGWPFDVAEMRALRQRQVEELVRPGAKNAKFSPGGLVDVEYTTQALQIVHGPAHPEVREVSTRRAIRALESVGVLEAPVAKLLRESYEFFRRLIDALRMVRGNARDLTVPSLDSDEFLLLGRRLGCADRALRERLVLHLHGYLEVVQELSAELLP
;
A
#
# COMPACT_ATOMS: atom_id res chain seq x y z
N MET A 1 48.65 -5.10 35.78
CA MET A 1 48.15 -6.46 36.09
C MET A 1 47.92 -7.15 34.75
N ASN A 2 48.76 -8.13 34.42
CA ASN A 2 48.80 -8.81 33.12
C ASN A 2 47.44 -9.48 32.83
N MET A 3 46.78 -9.10 31.74
CA MET A 3 45.63 -9.84 31.23
C MET A 3 46.09 -10.95 30.28
N ASN A 4 45.55 -12.11 30.57
CA ASN A 4 45.95 -13.44 30.14
C ASN A 4 45.50 -13.68 28.69
N THR A 5 46.44 -13.98 27.80
CA THR A 5 46.17 -14.45 26.43
C THR A 5 45.62 -15.88 26.50
N GLY A 6 44.30 -16.01 26.44
CA GLY A 6 43.62 -17.31 26.38
C GLY A 6 43.92 -18.02 25.07
N ASN A 7 44.71 -19.10 25.17
CA ASN A 7 44.91 -20.10 24.12
C ASN A 7 43.56 -20.66 23.66
N ALA A 8 43.30 -20.57 22.35
CA ALA A 8 42.33 -21.43 21.68
C ALA A 8 42.74 -22.90 21.86
N PRO A 9 41.79 -23.85 22.01
CA PRO A 9 42.12 -25.26 22.01
C PRO A 9 42.76 -25.65 20.66
N PRO A 10 43.74 -26.56 20.63
CA PRO A 10 44.32 -27.02 19.37
C PRO A 10 43.20 -27.63 18.51
N SER A 11 43.04 -27.09 17.31
CA SER A 11 42.21 -27.69 16.27
C SER A 11 42.59 -29.15 16.10
N ALA A 12 41.61 -30.05 16.12
CA ALA A 12 41.80 -31.44 15.70
C ALA A 12 42.50 -31.45 14.32
N PRO A 13 43.41 -32.41 14.06
CA PRO A 13 44.08 -32.49 12.78
C PRO A 13 43.03 -32.57 11.66
N ALA A 14 43.14 -31.67 10.68
CA ALA A 14 42.29 -31.68 9.50
C ALA A 14 42.36 -33.08 8.86
N PRO A 15 41.23 -33.68 8.44
CA PRO A 15 41.29 -34.88 7.64
C PRO A 15 42.16 -34.57 6.42
N GLU A 16 43.18 -35.41 6.15
CA GLU A 16 43.98 -35.31 4.93
C GLU A 16 43.03 -35.21 3.75
N THR A 17 42.91 -34.01 3.19
CA THR A 17 42.00 -33.76 2.09
C THR A 17 42.59 -34.46 0.88
N ASP A 18 41.89 -35.46 0.35
CA ASP A 18 42.36 -36.30 -0.73
C ASP A 18 42.89 -35.44 -1.90
N ALA A 19 44.16 -35.59 -2.26
CA ALA A 19 44.79 -34.81 -3.32
C ALA A 19 44.07 -35.01 -4.66
N ALA A 20 43.40 -36.16 -4.85
CA ALA A 20 42.55 -36.42 -6.01
C ALA A 20 41.29 -35.54 -6.01
N LEU A 21 40.69 -35.31 -4.84
CA LEU A 21 39.50 -34.48 -4.67
C LEU A 21 39.80 -33.01 -4.95
N VAL A 22 40.96 -32.51 -4.52
CA VAL A 22 41.40 -31.13 -4.83
C VAL A 22 41.72 -30.97 -6.32
N ALA A 23 42.37 -31.96 -6.94
CA ALA A 23 42.68 -31.94 -8.37
C ALA A 23 41.40 -31.94 -9.24
N ASP A 24 40.40 -32.76 -8.88
CA ASP A 24 39.10 -32.81 -9.55
C ASP A 24 38.32 -31.50 -9.38
N HIS A 25 38.31 -30.92 -8.16
CA HIS A 25 37.70 -29.61 -7.89
C HIS A 25 38.31 -28.49 -8.75
N LEU A 26 39.65 -28.48 -8.89
CA LEU A 26 40.37 -27.51 -9.72
C LEU A 26 40.16 -27.72 -11.22
N ALA A 27 40.06 -28.97 -11.68
CA ALA A 27 39.80 -29.28 -13.09
C ALA A 27 38.44 -28.74 -13.56
N ARG A 28 37.45 -28.69 -12.66
CA ARG A 28 36.08 -28.25 -12.96
C ARG A 28 35.91 -26.73 -12.91
N LEU A 29 36.57 -26.06 -11.97
CA LEU A 29 36.49 -24.59 -11.79
C LEU A 29 37.53 -23.81 -12.63
N GLY A 30 38.55 -24.50 -13.15
CA GLY A 30 39.52 -23.95 -14.08
C GLY A 30 40.58 -23.03 -13.47
N SER A 31 41.40 -22.45 -14.36
CA SER A 31 42.64 -21.74 -13.98
C SER A 31 42.41 -20.35 -13.37
N THR A 32 41.25 -19.73 -13.58
CA THR A 32 40.89 -18.43 -12.98
C THR A 32 40.57 -18.59 -11.50
N TYR A 33 39.85 -19.65 -11.12
CA TYR A 33 39.61 -20.02 -9.73
C TYR A 33 40.92 -20.39 -9.02
N ALA A 34 41.75 -21.24 -9.64
CA ALA A 34 43.03 -21.68 -9.07
C ALA A 34 43.99 -20.51 -8.77
N ARG A 35 43.94 -19.42 -9.54
CA ARG A 35 44.75 -18.21 -9.32
C ARG A 35 44.16 -17.27 -8.27
N SER A 36 42.89 -17.43 -7.91
CA SER A 36 42.19 -16.53 -7.00
C SER A 36 42.37 -16.88 -5.52
N PHE A 37 42.76 -18.12 -5.19
CA PHE A 37 42.84 -18.60 -3.81
C PHE A 37 44.18 -19.27 -3.49
N PRO A 38 44.68 -19.17 -2.24
CA PRO A 38 45.87 -19.90 -1.81
C PRO A 38 45.60 -21.41 -1.72
N ARG A 39 46.66 -22.23 -1.83
CA ARG A 39 46.55 -23.70 -1.85
C ARG A 39 45.75 -24.31 -0.70
N GLN A 40 45.89 -23.78 0.52
CA GLN A 40 45.15 -24.29 1.67
C GLN A 40 43.63 -24.07 1.51
N ALA A 41 43.23 -22.87 1.09
CA ALA A 41 41.82 -22.56 0.87
C ALA A 41 41.22 -23.43 -0.25
N LEU A 42 41.99 -23.73 -1.30
CA LEU A 42 41.56 -24.64 -2.36
C LEU A 42 41.23 -26.05 -1.83
N ALA A 43 42.00 -26.56 -0.88
CA ALA A 43 41.73 -27.83 -0.21
C ALA A 43 40.49 -27.75 0.69
N ASP A 44 40.40 -26.70 1.50
CA ASP A 44 39.27 -26.48 2.43
C ASP A 44 37.94 -26.35 1.66
N HIS A 45 37.92 -25.65 0.52
CA HIS A 45 36.74 -25.50 -0.32
C HIS A 45 36.32 -26.86 -0.94
N ALA A 46 37.27 -27.66 -1.40
CA ALA A 46 36.99 -28.98 -1.97
C ALA A 46 36.41 -29.92 -0.90
N ALA A 47 37.01 -29.94 0.30
CA ALA A 47 36.49 -30.71 1.43
C ALA A 47 35.07 -30.26 1.83
N ALA A 48 34.84 -28.94 1.88
CA ALA A 48 33.53 -28.36 2.18
C ALA A 48 32.48 -28.78 1.15
N ALA A 49 32.79 -28.70 -0.15
CA ALA A 49 31.86 -29.07 -1.21
C ALA A 49 31.45 -30.54 -1.16
N ALA A 50 32.37 -31.43 -0.79
CA ALA A 50 32.12 -32.86 -0.62
C ALA A 50 31.29 -33.19 0.63
N ALA A 51 31.33 -32.34 1.65
CA ALA A 51 30.66 -32.54 2.94
C ALA A 51 29.24 -31.93 3.01
N LEU A 52 28.76 -31.27 1.95
CA LEU A 52 27.42 -30.67 1.91
C LEU A 52 26.32 -31.73 2.02
N SER A 53 25.28 -31.42 2.79
CA SER A 53 24.11 -32.30 2.96
C SER A 53 22.82 -31.48 3.04
N PRO A 54 21.63 -32.09 2.85
CA PRO A 54 20.37 -31.36 3.02
C PRO A 54 20.19 -30.73 4.41
N ALA A 55 20.75 -31.34 5.46
CA ALA A 55 20.72 -30.79 6.82
C ALA A 55 21.76 -29.67 7.04
N ASP A 56 22.75 -29.59 6.18
CA ASP A 56 23.86 -28.65 6.28
C ASP A 56 24.31 -28.21 4.87
N PRO A 57 23.51 -27.35 4.22
CA PRO A 57 23.65 -27.06 2.80
C PRO A 57 24.66 -25.93 2.53
N VAL A 58 25.36 -25.41 3.53
CA VAL A 58 26.30 -24.30 3.34
C VAL A 58 27.46 -24.37 4.31
N ARG A 59 28.65 -24.01 3.83
CA ARG A 59 29.89 -23.82 4.59
C ARG A 59 30.36 -22.39 4.42
N LEU A 60 30.62 -21.71 5.54
CA LEU A 60 31.07 -20.32 5.59
C LEU A 60 32.50 -20.25 6.12
N PHE A 61 33.40 -19.60 5.37
CA PHE A 61 34.76 -19.32 5.78
C PHE A 61 34.91 -17.82 5.97
N LEU A 62 35.22 -17.39 7.20
CA LEU A 62 35.34 -15.99 7.58
C LEU A 62 36.78 -15.66 7.92
N ARG A 63 37.33 -14.63 7.27
CA ARG A 63 38.66 -14.11 7.57
C ARG A 63 38.61 -12.60 7.76
N ALA A 64 38.79 -12.16 9.01
CA ALA A 64 38.86 -10.73 9.31
C ALA A 64 40.09 -10.07 8.64
N ARG A 65 39.86 -8.88 8.08
CA ARG A 65 40.84 -8.00 7.42
C ARG A 65 40.90 -6.65 8.14
N GLY A 66 40.93 -6.68 9.47
CA GLY A 66 40.88 -5.48 10.32
C GLY A 66 39.70 -5.53 11.28
N THR A 67 39.20 -4.36 11.69
CA THR A 67 38.09 -4.22 12.64
C THR A 67 36.72 -4.16 11.96
N ASP A 68 36.67 -3.79 10.68
CA ASP A 68 35.44 -3.46 9.94
C ASP A 68 35.35 -4.16 8.58
N ALA A 69 36.29 -5.05 8.22
CA ALA A 69 36.31 -5.73 6.93
C ALA A 69 36.58 -7.25 7.05
N TRP A 70 35.98 -8.05 6.17
CA TRP A 70 36.08 -9.50 6.14
C TRP A 70 36.19 -10.04 4.70
N ASP A 71 37.00 -11.07 4.52
CA ASP A 71 36.87 -11.98 3.38
C ASP A 71 35.91 -13.11 3.78
N VAL A 72 34.89 -13.32 2.96
CA VAL A 72 33.83 -14.32 3.18
C VAL A 72 33.84 -15.28 2.01
N THR A 73 34.08 -16.57 2.25
CA THR A 73 33.87 -17.61 1.24
C THR A 73 32.69 -18.49 1.61
N LEU A 74 31.79 -18.72 0.66
CA LEU A 74 30.64 -19.60 0.78
C LEU A 74 30.80 -20.79 -0.15
N VAL A 75 30.54 -21.98 0.37
CA VAL A 75 30.46 -23.22 -0.43
C VAL A 75 29.08 -23.83 -0.20
N ALA A 76 28.29 -23.95 -1.26
CA ALA A 76 26.90 -24.40 -1.20
C ALA A 76 26.45 -25.06 -2.52
N PRO A 77 25.30 -25.75 -2.56
CA PRO A 77 24.64 -26.11 -3.79
C PRO A 77 24.20 -24.86 -4.56
N ASP A 78 24.30 -24.94 -5.88
CA ASP A 78 23.80 -23.92 -6.81
C ASP A 78 22.28 -24.08 -6.95
N PHE A 79 21.55 -23.32 -6.13
CA PHE A 79 20.11 -23.16 -6.27
C PHE A 79 19.82 -21.94 -7.12
N LEU A 80 18.74 -21.98 -7.92
CA LEU A 80 18.30 -20.77 -8.61
C LEU A 80 18.02 -19.63 -7.60
N ALA A 81 18.68 -18.48 -7.81
CA ALA A 81 18.60 -17.26 -6.99
C ALA A 81 19.34 -17.30 -5.63
N GLU A 82 20.25 -18.26 -5.42
CA GLU A 82 21.14 -18.29 -4.26
C GLU A 82 22.04 -17.06 -4.15
N LEU A 83 22.58 -16.56 -5.26
CA LEU A 83 23.46 -15.39 -5.25
C LEU A 83 22.71 -14.13 -4.78
N SER A 84 21.45 -13.98 -5.17
CA SER A 84 20.65 -12.86 -4.67
C SER A 84 20.42 -13.00 -3.16
N VAL A 85 20.14 -14.19 -2.66
CA VAL A 85 20.03 -14.44 -1.20
C VAL A 85 21.30 -14.00 -0.46
N ILE A 86 22.48 -14.37 -0.95
CA ILE A 86 23.77 -14.02 -0.33
C ILE A 86 23.97 -12.50 -0.32
N CYS A 87 23.86 -11.84 -1.47
CA CYS A 87 24.05 -10.39 -1.59
C CYS A 87 23.03 -9.58 -0.78
N GLY A 88 21.78 -10.05 -0.73
CA GLY A 88 20.71 -9.43 0.05
C GLY A 88 20.97 -9.54 1.55
N LEU A 89 21.42 -10.70 2.03
CA LEU A 89 21.76 -10.86 3.44
C LEU A 89 22.98 -10.04 3.86
N PHE A 90 23.99 -9.87 3.00
CA PHE A 90 25.06 -8.91 3.31
C PHE A 90 24.49 -7.51 3.52
N THR A 91 23.64 -7.05 2.60
CA THR A 91 22.99 -5.75 2.74
C THR A 91 22.20 -5.66 4.04
N ALA A 92 21.37 -6.66 4.36
CA ALA A 92 20.54 -6.69 5.57
C ALA A 92 21.35 -6.61 6.86
N HIS A 93 22.52 -7.25 6.89
CA HIS A 93 23.44 -7.25 8.02
C HIS A 93 24.42 -6.06 8.01
N GLY A 94 24.17 -5.06 7.16
CA GLY A 94 24.95 -3.81 7.12
C GLY A 94 26.33 -3.94 6.49
N LEU A 95 26.54 -4.97 5.66
CA LEU A 95 27.78 -5.27 4.98
C LEU A 95 27.70 -4.79 3.52
N GLY A 96 28.59 -3.88 3.16
CA GLY A 96 28.81 -3.47 1.77
C GLY A 96 29.81 -4.39 1.08
N ILE A 97 29.56 -4.75 -0.17
CA ILE A 97 30.46 -5.60 -0.97
C ILE A 97 31.44 -4.69 -1.71
N GLU A 98 32.74 -4.88 -1.48
CA GLU A 98 33.81 -4.10 -2.11
C GLU A 98 34.47 -4.86 -3.27
N ASP A 99 34.58 -6.18 -3.15
CA ASP A 99 35.10 -7.09 -4.18
C ASP A 99 34.32 -8.42 -4.12
N GLY A 100 34.16 -9.10 -5.24
CA GLY A 100 33.39 -10.34 -5.32
C GLY A 100 33.79 -11.20 -6.50
N LYS A 101 33.91 -12.51 -6.26
CA LYS A 101 34.19 -13.54 -7.26
C LYS A 101 33.30 -14.75 -7.01
N VAL A 102 32.36 -14.97 -7.91
CA VAL A 102 31.37 -16.06 -7.85
C VAL A 102 31.75 -17.13 -8.87
N PHE A 103 31.71 -18.40 -8.47
CA PHE A 103 32.10 -19.51 -9.33
C PHE A 103 31.13 -20.69 -9.21
N THR A 104 30.64 -21.17 -10.36
CA THR A 104 29.68 -22.28 -10.42
C THR A 104 30.21 -23.46 -11.24
N TYR A 105 29.98 -24.70 -10.78
CA TYR A 105 30.45 -25.91 -11.45
C TYR A 105 29.59 -27.14 -11.16
N SER A 106 29.69 -28.20 -11.99
CA SER A 106 28.98 -29.46 -11.78
C SER A 106 29.68 -30.38 -10.78
N SER A 107 28.94 -31.01 -9.86
CA SER A 107 29.46 -31.98 -8.89
C SER A 107 29.57 -33.41 -9.44
N SER A 108 28.92 -33.72 -10.56
CA SER A 108 29.16 -34.93 -11.36
C SER A 108 30.16 -34.67 -12.50
N ALA A 109 30.98 -35.68 -12.82
CA ALA A 109 31.83 -35.65 -14.02
C ALA A 109 30.94 -35.57 -15.28
N PRO A 110 31.35 -34.87 -16.35
CA PRO A 110 30.55 -34.78 -17.56
C PRO A 110 30.25 -36.19 -18.09
N ALA A 111 28.98 -36.58 -18.09
CA ALA A 111 28.56 -37.80 -18.75
C ALA A 111 28.62 -37.59 -20.26
N ASP A 112 29.36 -38.43 -20.97
CA ASP A 112 29.20 -38.63 -22.40
C ASP A 112 27.77 -39.14 -22.68
N ALA A 113 26.80 -38.23 -22.77
CA ALA A 113 25.43 -38.54 -23.15
C ALA A 113 25.17 -38.00 -24.56
N PRO A 114 24.70 -38.83 -25.52
CA PRO A 114 24.35 -38.36 -26.85
C PRO A 114 23.15 -37.39 -26.78
N PRO A 115 22.99 -36.50 -27.78
CA PRO A 115 21.93 -35.49 -27.76
C PRO A 115 20.55 -36.15 -27.68
N ALA A 116 19.79 -35.80 -26.64
CA ALA A 116 18.44 -36.32 -26.44
C ALA A 116 17.52 -35.83 -27.57
N ALA A 117 16.94 -36.78 -28.30
CA ALA A 117 15.99 -36.54 -29.37
C ALA A 117 14.72 -35.81 -28.88
N ASN A 118 14.27 -34.85 -29.67
CA ASN A 118 13.00 -34.12 -29.58
C ASN A 118 11.83 -34.97 -29.04
N ARG A 119 11.42 -34.74 -27.79
CA ARG A 119 10.11 -35.16 -27.31
C ARG A 119 9.09 -34.05 -27.57
N ARG A 120 8.32 -34.22 -28.64
CA ARG A 120 7.12 -33.42 -28.95
C ARG A 120 6.16 -33.47 -27.75
N SER A 121 5.71 -32.30 -27.30
CA SER A 121 4.69 -32.17 -26.25
C SER A 121 3.33 -32.62 -26.79
N THR A 122 2.75 -33.67 -26.24
CA THR A 122 1.31 -33.94 -26.35
C THR A 122 0.60 -33.30 -25.16
N ARG A 123 -0.33 -32.39 -25.46
CA ARG A 123 -1.26 -31.76 -24.49
C ARG A 123 -1.93 -32.85 -23.63
N GLN A 124 -1.80 -32.75 -22.30
CA GLN A 124 -2.66 -33.47 -21.35
C GLN A 124 -3.29 -32.51 -20.33
N GLN A 125 -4.55 -32.80 -20.05
CA GLN A 125 -5.49 -32.12 -19.15
C GLN A 125 -5.00 -31.99 -17.70
N PRO A 126 -5.58 -31.07 -16.89
CA PRO A 126 -5.12 -30.81 -15.53
C PRO A 126 -5.42 -32.00 -14.60
N PRO A 127 -4.49 -32.42 -13.70
CA PRO A 127 -4.76 -33.50 -12.79
C PRO A 127 -5.44 -33.01 -11.50
N ARG A 128 -6.36 -33.83 -11.00
CA ARG A 128 -7.01 -33.69 -9.68
C ARG A 128 -5.98 -33.83 -8.56
N ARG A 129 -6.03 -32.92 -7.56
CA ARG A 129 -5.17 -32.91 -6.36
C ARG A 129 -5.28 -34.23 -5.59
N ARG A 130 -4.18 -34.99 -5.52
CA ARG A 130 -3.92 -36.05 -4.52
C ARG A 130 -2.76 -35.60 -3.64
N TYR A 131 -2.93 -35.72 -2.33
CA TYR A 131 -1.90 -35.49 -1.30
C TYR A 131 -0.68 -36.39 -1.59
N LYS A 132 0.50 -35.79 -1.79
CA LYS A 132 1.79 -36.50 -1.92
C LYS A 132 2.56 -36.36 -0.60
N PRO A 133 3.19 -37.42 -0.08
CA PRO A 133 4.10 -37.32 1.07
C PRO A 133 5.31 -36.46 0.71
N GLN A 134 5.89 -35.76 1.70
CA GLN A 134 7.06 -34.89 1.56
C GLN A 134 8.16 -35.57 0.74
N ALA A 135 8.51 -34.96 -0.41
CA ALA A 135 9.59 -35.45 -1.24
C ALA A 135 10.93 -35.29 -0.48
N VAL A 136 11.78 -36.32 -0.54
CA VAL A 136 13.16 -36.23 -0.07
C VAL A 136 13.85 -35.13 -0.87
N VAL A 137 14.25 -34.04 -0.21
CA VAL A 137 14.97 -32.93 -0.83
C VAL A 137 16.35 -33.41 -1.24
N GLN A 138 16.56 -33.65 -2.54
CA GLN A 138 17.88 -33.91 -3.11
C GLN A 138 18.55 -32.58 -3.43
N LEU A 139 19.82 -32.44 -3.05
CA LEU A 139 20.60 -31.26 -3.42
C LEU A 139 20.83 -31.23 -4.95
N PRO A 140 20.85 -30.04 -5.58
CA PRO A 140 21.26 -29.87 -6.97
C PRO A 140 22.60 -30.55 -7.25
N ASP A 141 22.86 -30.92 -8.51
CA ASP A 141 24.18 -31.43 -8.89
C ASP A 141 25.22 -30.30 -9.03
N ARG A 142 24.79 -29.07 -9.30
CA ARG A 142 25.70 -27.93 -9.39
C ARG A 142 26.09 -27.41 -7.99
N ARG A 143 27.26 -26.80 -7.88
CA ARG A 143 27.86 -26.25 -6.65
C ARG A 143 28.40 -24.85 -6.92
N ILE A 144 28.41 -24.03 -5.89
CA ILE A 144 29.03 -22.71 -5.89
C ILE A 144 30.23 -22.64 -4.94
N VAL A 145 31.21 -21.82 -5.30
CA VAL A 145 32.24 -21.31 -4.40
C VAL A 145 32.31 -19.80 -4.59
N ASP A 146 31.71 -19.07 -3.68
CA ASP A 146 31.56 -17.62 -3.81
C ASP A 146 32.40 -16.90 -2.79
N TRP A 147 33.21 -15.96 -3.25
CA TRP A 147 34.08 -15.17 -2.39
C TRP A 147 33.72 -13.70 -2.48
N PHE A 148 33.65 -13.03 -1.33
CA PHE A 148 33.38 -11.60 -1.22
C PHE A 148 34.34 -10.94 -0.24
N HIS A 149 34.80 -9.75 -0.59
CA HIS A 149 35.37 -8.80 0.36
C HIS A 149 34.26 -7.84 0.79
N VAL A 150 33.94 -7.83 2.09
CA VAL A 150 32.84 -7.03 2.64
C VAL A 150 33.31 -6.11 3.75
N ARG A 151 32.71 -4.92 3.84
CA ARG A 151 32.95 -3.92 4.90
C ARG A 151 31.67 -3.62 5.66
N ALA A 152 31.74 -3.58 6.99
CA ALA A 152 30.63 -3.20 7.84
C ALA A 152 30.48 -1.68 7.93
N ALA A 153 29.25 -1.20 7.74
CA ALA A 153 28.88 0.19 7.97
C ALA A 153 28.47 0.40 9.43
N GLY A 154 29.45 0.33 10.35
CA GLY A 154 29.25 0.56 11.80
C GLY A 154 29.83 -0.55 12.68
N ASP A 155 29.00 -1.09 13.57
CA ASP A 155 29.39 -2.15 14.51
C ASP A 155 29.77 -3.46 13.76
N PRO A 156 30.62 -4.31 14.38
CA PRO A 156 30.95 -5.61 13.80
C PRO A 156 29.69 -6.44 13.53
N PRO A 157 29.60 -7.16 12.39
CA PRO A 157 28.43 -7.93 12.02
C PRO A 157 28.24 -9.15 12.95
N ASP A 158 26.98 -9.47 13.24
CA ASP A 158 26.63 -10.73 13.89
C ASP A 158 26.60 -11.86 12.85
N TRP A 159 27.76 -12.49 12.65
CA TRP A 159 27.91 -13.61 11.72
C TRP A 159 27.03 -14.82 12.07
N SER A 160 26.65 -14.99 13.34
CA SER A 160 25.76 -16.08 13.74
C SER A 160 24.32 -15.84 13.29
N ALA A 161 23.85 -14.59 13.37
CA ALA A 161 22.57 -14.18 12.84
C ALA A 161 22.55 -14.26 11.29
N TYR A 162 23.62 -13.80 10.64
CA TYR A 162 23.77 -13.93 9.18
C TYR A 162 23.68 -15.39 8.72
N GLU A 163 24.42 -16.29 9.37
CA GLU A 163 24.41 -17.72 9.01
C GLU A 163 23.03 -18.37 9.24
N ALA A 164 22.32 -17.98 10.31
CA ALA A 164 20.97 -18.46 10.57
C ALA A 164 19.97 -18.04 9.49
N ASP A 165 19.98 -16.77 9.09
CA ASP A 165 19.12 -16.26 8.01
C ASP A 165 19.47 -16.93 6.66
N LEU A 166 20.77 -17.11 6.36
CA LEU A 166 21.23 -17.77 5.14
C LEU A 166 20.74 -19.23 5.06
N ARG A 167 20.86 -19.99 6.15
CA ARG A 167 20.38 -21.36 6.23
C ARG A 167 18.87 -21.45 6.04
N ALA A 168 18.10 -20.52 6.63
CA ALA A 168 16.66 -20.46 6.46
C ALA A 168 16.27 -20.20 5.00
N ALA A 169 16.93 -19.24 4.33
CA ALA A 169 16.68 -18.94 2.92
C ALA A 169 17.04 -20.11 2.00
N LEU A 170 18.20 -20.75 2.19
CA LEU A 170 18.63 -21.91 1.41
C LEU A 170 17.70 -23.12 1.60
N ALA A 171 17.13 -23.32 2.79
CA ALA A 171 16.15 -24.37 3.03
C ALA A 171 14.87 -24.17 2.22
N LEU A 172 14.40 -22.93 2.06
CA LEU A 172 13.27 -22.58 1.20
C LEU A 172 13.58 -22.84 -0.27
N LEU A 173 14.77 -22.45 -0.75
CA LEU A 173 15.21 -22.76 -2.12
C LEU A 173 15.30 -24.26 -2.37
N ALA A 174 15.81 -25.03 -1.41
CA ALA A 174 15.89 -26.49 -1.51
C ALA A 174 14.51 -27.16 -1.55
N ALA A 175 13.50 -26.56 -0.90
CA ALA A 175 12.11 -26.99 -1.00
C ALA A 175 11.41 -26.57 -2.31
N GLY A 176 12.09 -25.80 -3.18
CA GLY A 176 11.52 -25.22 -4.40
C GLY A 176 10.69 -23.95 -4.16
N ASP A 177 10.74 -23.37 -2.96
CA ASP A 177 10.03 -22.15 -2.60
C ASP A 177 10.90 -20.90 -2.82
N THR A 178 11.21 -20.60 -4.08
CA THR A 178 11.99 -19.42 -4.47
C THR A 178 11.26 -18.10 -4.14
N ALA A 179 9.93 -18.11 -4.04
CA ALA A 179 9.16 -16.94 -3.63
C ALA A 179 9.33 -16.67 -2.12
N GLY A 180 9.20 -17.70 -1.27
CA GLY A 180 9.41 -17.60 0.16
C GLY A 180 10.83 -17.16 0.54
N ALA A 181 11.85 -17.70 -0.13
CA ALA A 181 13.24 -17.30 0.09
C ALA A 181 13.47 -15.81 -0.22
N ARG A 182 12.96 -15.33 -1.37
CA ARG A 182 13.04 -13.92 -1.77
C ARG A 182 12.28 -13.02 -0.80
N GLY A 183 11.08 -13.41 -0.37
CA GLY A 183 10.29 -12.66 0.61
C GLY A 183 11.02 -12.49 1.95
N LEU A 184 11.69 -13.54 2.43
CA LEU A 184 12.49 -13.50 3.65
C LEU A 184 13.66 -12.50 3.54
N VAL A 185 14.45 -12.59 2.46
CA VAL A 185 15.61 -11.71 2.25
C VAL A 185 15.17 -10.27 1.99
N ALA A 186 14.13 -10.05 1.18
CA ALA A 186 13.57 -8.72 0.93
C ALA A 186 13.12 -8.04 2.23
N SER A 187 12.51 -8.79 3.16
CA SER A 187 12.15 -8.27 4.49
C SER A 187 13.37 -7.81 5.26
N ARG A 188 14.43 -8.63 5.32
CA ARG A 188 15.68 -8.32 6.04
C ARG A 188 16.41 -7.11 5.44
N VAL A 189 16.52 -7.05 4.11
CA VAL A 189 17.11 -5.91 3.38
C VAL A 189 16.36 -4.63 3.70
N ALA A 190 15.03 -4.68 3.66
CA ALA A 190 14.22 -3.50 3.89
C ALA A 190 14.31 -2.97 5.32
N ASP A 191 14.39 -3.84 6.32
CA ASP A 191 14.60 -3.44 7.72
C ASP A 191 15.91 -2.63 7.86
N ARG A 192 16.96 -3.00 7.12
CA ARG A 192 18.19 -2.21 7.06
C ARG A 192 18.02 -0.90 6.30
N LEU A 193 17.37 -0.92 5.14
CA LEU A 193 17.18 0.29 4.32
C LEU A 193 16.41 1.39 5.08
N ARG A 194 15.53 1.03 6.02
CA ARG A 194 14.84 1.98 6.91
C ARG A 194 15.76 2.78 7.83
N LEU A 195 16.94 2.26 8.14
CA LEU A 195 17.93 2.92 8.99
C LEU A 195 18.84 3.87 8.22
N LEU A 196 18.80 3.84 6.88
CA LEU A 196 19.62 4.69 6.05
C LEU A 196 18.99 6.08 5.91
N PRO A 197 19.78 7.16 5.91
CA PRO A 197 19.29 8.51 5.64
C PRO A 197 18.73 8.60 4.22
N GLU A 198 17.74 9.47 4.00
CA GLU A 198 17.26 9.76 2.65
C GLU A 198 18.39 10.36 1.80
N PRO A 199 18.60 9.88 0.56
CA PRO A 199 19.56 10.49 -0.34
C PRO A 199 19.14 11.92 -0.65
N ALA A 200 20.11 12.85 -0.62
CA ALA A 200 19.88 14.28 -0.85
C ALA A 200 19.51 14.60 -2.31
N ASP A 201 19.78 13.69 -3.26
CA ASP A 201 19.59 13.90 -4.69
C ASP A 201 18.53 12.94 -5.25
N THR A 202 17.55 13.53 -5.96
CA THR A 202 16.45 12.84 -6.64
C THR A 202 16.74 12.61 -8.13
N ALA A 203 17.88 13.07 -8.65
CA ALA A 203 18.26 12.79 -10.03
C ALA A 203 18.46 11.28 -10.23
N LEU A 204 18.02 10.77 -11.39
CA LEU A 204 18.36 9.40 -11.77
C LEU A 204 19.87 9.27 -11.82
N VAL A 205 20.37 8.24 -11.17
CA VAL A 205 21.79 7.92 -11.19
C VAL A 205 22.15 7.42 -12.59
N PRO A 206 23.15 8.01 -13.28
CA PRO A 206 23.64 7.47 -14.53
C PRO A 206 24.08 6.02 -14.36
N ALA A 207 23.51 5.14 -15.16
CA ALA A 207 23.87 3.73 -15.20
C ALA A 207 24.07 3.30 -16.66
N THR A 208 25.14 2.57 -16.93
CA THR A 208 25.38 1.97 -18.25
C THR A 208 25.33 0.46 -18.11
N VAL A 209 24.50 -0.18 -18.94
CA VAL A 209 24.40 -1.65 -19.03
C VAL A 209 24.75 -2.07 -20.44
N GLU A 210 25.93 -2.66 -20.61
CA GLU A 210 26.41 -3.15 -21.90
C GLU A 210 26.33 -4.69 -21.93
N THR A 211 25.93 -5.26 -23.07
CA THR A 211 25.98 -6.72 -23.24
C THR A 211 26.91 -7.09 -24.37
N ALA A 212 27.77 -8.09 -24.15
CA ALA A 212 28.77 -8.56 -25.08
C ALA A 212 28.66 -10.07 -25.28
N ASN A 213 28.87 -10.53 -26.52
CA ASN A 213 28.91 -11.93 -26.92
C ASN A 213 30.17 -12.24 -27.75
N ASP A 214 31.04 -11.28 -27.98
CA ASP A 214 32.22 -11.28 -28.83
C ASP A 214 33.48 -11.80 -28.11
N PHE A 215 33.34 -12.89 -27.35
CA PHE A 215 34.44 -13.54 -26.65
C PHE A 215 34.26 -15.07 -26.65
N PRO A 216 35.33 -15.87 -26.51
CA PRO A 216 35.28 -17.31 -26.78
C PRO A 216 34.56 -18.16 -25.73
N GLU A 217 34.27 -17.62 -24.55
CA GLU A 217 33.56 -18.35 -23.50
C GLU A 217 32.07 -18.56 -23.87
N PRO A 218 31.40 -19.60 -23.34
CA PRO A 218 30.02 -19.95 -23.69
C PRO A 218 28.95 -19.08 -23.01
N TYR A 219 29.32 -17.89 -22.51
CA TYR A 219 28.47 -17.01 -21.70
C TYR A 219 28.25 -15.66 -22.39
N THR A 220 27.17 -14.98 -22.02
CA THR A 220 26.93 -13.58 -22.36
C THR A 220 27.44 -12.70 -21.23
N ARG A 221 28.26 -11.70 -21.54
CA ARG A 221 28.76 -10.74 -20.54
C ARG A 221 27.82 -9.56 -20.43
N ILE A 222 27.42 -9.21 -19.21
CA ILE A 222 26.69 -7.99 -18.85
C ILE A 222 27.66 -7.13 -18.04
N ASP A 223 28.00 -5.94 -18.53
CA ASP A 223 28.83 -4.95 -17.84
C ASP A 223 27.92 -3.83 -17.33
N VAL A 224 27.82 -3.70 -16.02
CA VAL A 224 27.02 -2.69 -15.33
C VAL A 224 27.93 -1.71 -14.63
N ARG A 225 27.80 -0.42 -14.94
CA ARG A 225 28.53 0.65 -14.25
C ARG A 225 27.55 1.69 -13.76
N SER A 226 27.64 2.04 -12.49
CA SER A 226 26.80 3.07 -11.90
C SER A 226 27.38 3.61 -10.60
N ARG A 227 26.76 4.63 -10.01
CA ARG A 227 27.02 5.01 -8.62
C ARG A 227 26.57 3.88 -7.70
N ASP A 228 27.23 3.64 -6.59
CA ASP A 228 26.80 2.63 -5.62
C ASP A 228 25.43 2.99 -5.03
N SER A 229 24.56 1.99 -4.85
CA SER A 229 23.35 2.13 -4.04
C SER A 229 23.13 0.85 -3.26
N SER A 230 22.67 1.01 -2.02
CA SER A 230 22.36 -0.12 -1.15
C SER A 230 21.38 -1.08 -1.82
N ALA A 231 21.58 -2.38 -1.62
CA ALA A 231 20.80 -3.46 -2.20
C ALA A 231 20.85 -3.61 -3.75
N PHE A 232 21.69 -2.84 -4.46
CA PHE A 232 21.69 -2.89 -5.93
C PHE A 232 22.02 -4.28 -6.49
N LEU A 233 23.14 -4.87 -6.09
CA LEU A 233 23.57 -6.17 -6.58
C LEU A 233 22.55 -7.27 -6.26
N TYR A 234 21.95 -7.21 -5.06
CA TYR A 234 20.86 -8.10 -4.66
C TYR A 234 19.68 -8.04 -5.63
N GLU A 235 19.17 -6.85 -5.90
CA GLU A 235 18.03 -6.67 -6.80
C GLU A 235 18.40 -6.96 -8.26
N LEU A 236 19.62 -6.66 -8.69
CA LEU A 236 20.12 -7.02 -10.02
C LEU A 236 20.12 -8.54 -10.22
N CYS A 237 20.61 -9.30 -9.23
CA CYS A 237 20.56 -10.76 -9.27
C CYS A 237 19.12 -11.29 -9.31
N ASN A 238 18.19 -10.68 -8.56
CA ASN A 238 16.76 -10.99 -8.63
C ASN A 238 16.19 -10.72 -10.03
N ALA A 239 16.56 -9.59 -10.65
CA ALA A 239 16.17 -9.23 -12.02
C ALA A 239 16.52 -10.33 -13.02
N LEU A 240 17.78 -10.76 -12.98
CA LEU A 240 18.32 -11.72 -13.93
C LEU A 240 17.68 -13.09 -13.72
N SER A 241 17.40 -13.47 -12.48
CA SER A 241 16.61 -14.67 -12.18
C SER A 241 15.19 -14.59 -12.76
N MET A 242 14.52 -13.44 -12.69
CA MET A 242 13.20 -13.22 -13.34
C MET A 242 13.28 -13.24 -14.87
N CYS A 243 14.41 -12.81 -15.43
CA CYS A 243 14.74 -13.00 -16.84
C CYS A 243 15.05 -14.46 -17.19
N GLU A 244 14.91 -15.44 -16.28
CA GLU A 244 15.19 -16.86 -16.54
C GLU A 244 16.59 -17.11 -17.10
N VAL A 245 17.61 -16.34 -16.68
CA VAL A 245 19.01 -16.59 -17.02
C VAL A 245 19.78 -17.08 -15.81
N SER A 246 20.71 -18.02 -16.01
CA SER A 246 21.63 -18.45 -14.95
C SER A 246 22.82 -17.50 -14.86
N ILE A 247 23.25 -17.19 -13.65
CA ILE A 247 24.48 -16.43 -13.40
C ILE A 247 25.59 -17.45 -13.20
N GLU A 248 26.59 -17.42 -14.07
CA GLU A 248 27.65 -18.44 -14.14
C GLU A 248 28.96 -17.95 -13.53
N ARG A 249 29.17 -16.62 -13.58
CA ARG A 249 30.29 -15.93 -12.93
C ARG A 249 29.91 -14.47 -12.68
N VAL A 250 30.39 -13.93 -11.57
CA VAL A 250 30.30 -12.49 -11.27
C VAL A 250 31.65 -11.98 -10.81
N GLU A 251 32.01 -10.81 -11.31
CA GLU A 251 33.13 -10.00 -10.82
C GLU A 251 32.59 -8.63 -10.41
N VAL A 252 32.77 -8.27 -9.13
CA VAL A 252 32.21 -7.04 -8.52
C VAL A 252 33.35 -6.15 -8.07
N TRP A 253 33.29 -4.85 -8.36
CA TRP A 253 34.20 -3.87 -7.77
C TRP A 253 33.48 -2.59 -7.35
N THR A 254 33.68 -2.19 -6.09
CA THR A 254 33.22 -0.90 -5.58
C THR A 254 34.42 -0.01 -5.29
N ARG A 255 34.50 1.17 -5.93
CA ARG A 255 35.55 2.16 -5.70
C ARG A 255 34.95 3.52 -5.41
N GLY A 256 35.14 4.00 -4.19
CA GLY A 256 34.48 5.23 -3.74
C GLY A 256 32.97 5.03 -3.74
N ASP A 257 32.25 5.85 -4.50
CA ASP A 257 30.81 5.73 -4.69
C ASP A 257 30.43 5.15 -6.06
N HIS A 258 31.32 4.41 -6.74
CA HIS A 258 31.05 3.81 -8.05
C HIS A 258 31.19 2.28 -8.00
N VAL A 259 30.23 1.59 -8.62
CA VAL A 259 30.22 0.14 -8.81
C VAL A 259 30.51 -0.21 -10.27
N HIS A 260 31.26 -1.29 -10.46
CA HIS A 260 31.48 -1.94 -11.74
C HIS A 260 31.24 -3.45 -11.55
N ASP A 261 30.11 -3.92 -12.04
CA ASP A 261 29.68 -5.31 -11.91
C ASP A 261 29.70 -5.98 -13.28
N ILE A 262 30.45 -7.07 -13.41
CA ILE A 262 30.49 -7.88 -14.62
C ILE A 262 29.84 -9.23 -14.32
N LEU A 263 28.69 -9.48 -14.93
CA LEU A 263 27.93 -10.72 -14.80
C LEU A 263 28.04 -11.53 -16.08
N TYR A 264 28.42 -12.80 -15.96
CA TYR A 264 28.42 -13.76 -17.04
C TYR A 264 27.17 -14.61 -16.90
N VAL A 265 26.26 -14.50 -17.86
CA VAL A 265 24.97 -15.19 -17.83
C VAL A 265 24.82 -16.19 -18.97
N ALA A 266 24.01 -17.22 -18.74
CA ALA A 266 23.64 -18.21 -19.74
C ALA A 266 22.12 -18.47 -19.76
N GLU A 267 21.65 -19.05 -20.86
CA GLU A 267 20.32 -19.64 -20.92
C GLU A 267 20.22 -20.85 -19.94
N PRO A 268 19.04 -21.24 -19.45
CA PRO A 268 18.88 -22.37 -18.52
C PRO A 268 19.43 -23.72 -19.02
N GLY A 269 19.54 -23.88 -20.35
CA GLY A 269 20.15 -25.06 -20.99
C GLY A 269 21.65 -24.93 -21.26
N GLY A 270 22.28 -23.85 -20.81
CA GLY A 270 23.65 -23.46 -21.14
C GLY A 270 23.75 -22.68 -22.46
N GLY A 271 24.86 -21.96 -22.63
CA GLY A 271 25.14 -21.17 -23.83
C GLY A 271 24.69 -19.71 -23.74
N LYS A 272 25.12 -18.93 -24.75
CA LYS A 272 24.93 -17.48 -24.80
C LYS A 272 23.46 -17.10 -25.00
N VAL A 273 23.05 -16.02 -24.33
CA VAL A 273 21.82 -15.30 -24.63
C VAL A 273 22.03 -14.55 -25.95
N THR A 274 21.41 -15.05 -27.02
CA THR A 274 21.58 -14.52 -28.38
C THR A 274 20.36 -13.79 -28.91
N SER A 275 19.19 -14.01 -28.30
CA SER A 275 17.94 -13.34 -28.68
C SER A 275 18.06 -11.83 -28.41
N PRO A 276 17.93 -10.96 -29.43
CA PRO A 276 17.96 -9.51 -29.23
C PRO A 276 16.88 -9.03 -28.26
N ARG A 277 15.70 -9.67 -28.29
CA ARG A 277 14.62 -9.41 -27.35
C ARG A 277 15.07 -9.66 -25.91
N LYS A 278 15.66 -10.83 -25.64
CA LYS A 278 16.10 -11.24 -24.30
C LYS A 278 17.23 -10.36 -23.77
N LEU A 279 18.17 -9.98 -24.64
CA LEU A 279 19.23 -9.03 -24.29
C LEU A 279 18.67 -7.65 -23.92
N ASN A 280 17.65 -7.17 -24.63
CA ASN A 280 16.98 -5.92 -24.29
C ASN A 280 16.18 -6.03 -22.97
N GLU A 281 15.51 -7.16 -22.72
CA GLU A 281 14.83 -7.44 -21.43
C GLU A 281 15.82 -7.33 -20.27
N ILE A 282 16.98 -7.98 -20.38
CA ILE A 282 18.05 -7.95 -19.37
C ILE A 282 18.55 -6.53 -19.13
N ARG A 283 18.81 -5.76 -20.19
CA ARG A 283 19.30 -4.37 -20.07
C ARG A 283 18.28 -3.48 -19.38
N ALA A 284 17.02 -3.51 -19.83
CA ALA A 284 15.95 -2.69 -19.28
C ALA A 284 15.68 -3.02 -17.81
N ALA A 285 15.59 -4.30 -17.46
CA ALA A 285 15.39 -4.73 -16.07
C ALA A 285 16.54 -4.25 -15.16
N SER A 286 17.79 -4.36 -15.63
CA SER A 286 18.98 -3.93 -14.87
C SER A 286 18.98 -2.43 -14.61
N LEU A 287 18.63 -1.61 -15.61
CA LEU A 287 18.54 -0.16 -15.48
C LEU A 287 17.40 0.28 -14.54
N LEU A 288 16.21 -0.31 -14.72
CA LEU A 288 15.04 0.03 -13.89
C LEU A 288 15.26 -0.33 -12.43
N ILE A 289 15.86 -1.48 -12.14
CA ILE A 289 16.18 -1.87 -10.77
C ILE A 289 17.22 -0.94 -10.16
N LYS A 290 18.19 -0.49 -10.95
CA LYS A 290 19.15 0.51 -10.46
C LYS A 290 18.44 1.80 -10.05
N GLN A 291 17.56 2.29 -10.90
CA GLN A 291 16.79 3.50 -10.63
C GLN A 291 15.84 3.32 -9.45
N PHE A 292 15.15 2.19 -9.36
CA PHE A 292 14.19 1.91 -8.28
C PHE A 292 14.87 1.78 -6.92
N THR A 293 15.99 1.04 -6.84
CA THR A 293 16.74 0.85 -5.58
C THR A 293 17.28 2.15 -5.00
N HIS A 294 17.68 3.11 -5.86
CA HIS A 294 18.05 4.46 -5.45
C HIS A 294 16.90 5.20 -4.74
N LEU A 295 15.65 4.89 -5.08
CA LEU A 295 14.45 5.57 -4.58
C LEU A 295 13.81 4.88 -3.37
N LEU A 296 14.18 3.64 -3.06
CA LEU A 296 13.67 2.88 -1.92
C LEU A 296 13.73 3.65 -0.59
N PRO A 297 14.82 4.38 -0.25
CA PRO A 297 14.87 5.13 1.00
C PRO A 297 13.84 6.26 1.10
N ARG A 298 13.19 6.67 0.00
CA ARG A 298 12.10 7.66 -0.01
C ARG A 298 10.70 7.02 0.02
N ALA A 299 10.61 5.71 -0.15
CA ALA A 299 9.34 5.00 -0.07
C ALA A 299 8.79 5.06 1.36
N PRO A 300 7.46 5.17 1.57
CA PRO A 300 6.88 5.17 2.91
C PRO A 300 7.23 3.88 3.69
N ASP A 301 7.17 2.74 3.01
CA ASP A 301 7.74 1.47 3.44
C ASP A 301 8.63 0.88 2.32
N PRO A 302 9.97 0.95 2.47
CA PRO A 302 10.91 0.38 1.50
C PRO A 302 10.71 -1.13 1.29
N ARG A 303 10.22 -1.85 2.31
CA ARG A 303 9.96 -3.30 2.21
C ARG A 303 8.89 -3.58 1.19
N LEU A 304 7.76 -2.89 1.34
CA LEU A 304 6.61 -3.07 0.48
C LEU A 304 6.90 -2.60 -0.93
N ALA A 305 7.60 -1.47 -1.06
CA ALA A 305 8.03 -0.97 -2.36
C ALA A 305 8.83 -2.03 -3.12
N LEU A 306 9.79 -2.69 -2.46
CA LEU A 306 10.64 -3.71 -3.07
C LEU A 306 9.88 -4.96 -3.49
N VAL A 307 9.05 -5.50 -2.59
CA VAL A 307 8.25 -6.71 -2.86
C VAL A 307 7.27 -6.46 -4.00
N HIS A 308 6.47 -5.38 -3.90
CA HIS A 308 5.47 -5.05 -4.91
C HIS A 308 6.09 -4.68 -6.26
N PHE A 309 7.29 -4.08 -6.26
CA PHE A 309 8.00 -3.81 -7.51
C PHE A 309 8.42 -5.10 -8.21
N GLY A 310 8.96 -6.07 -7.47
CA GLY A 310 9.29 -7.39 -8.02
C GLY A 310 8.06 -8.09 -8.63
N GLU A 311 6.92 -8.03 -7.94
CA GLU A 311 5.66 -8.59 -8.43
C GLU A 311 5.13 -7.85 -9.67
N LEU A 312 5.20 -6.51 -9.68
CA LEU A 312 4.83 -5.69 -10.83
C LEU A 312 5.68 -6.05 -12.05
N MET A 313 6.99 -6.17 -11.88
CA MET A 313 7.92 -6.50 -12.97
C MET A 313 7.63 -7.90 -13.52
N SER A 314 7.37 -8.89 -12.65
CA SER A 314 6.99 -10.22 -13.09
C SER A 314 5.73 -10.21 -13.96
N GLN A 315 4.73 -9.39 -13.61
CA GLN A 315 3.51 -9.24 -14.40
C GLN A 315 3.75 -8.51 -15.72
N VAL A 316 4.44 -7.36 -15.71
CA VAL A 316 4.75 -6.58 -16.92
C VAL A 316 5.52 -7.42 -17.93
N MET A 317 6.54 -8.17 -17.47
CA MET A 317 7.37 -9.03 -18.33
C MET A 317 6.62 -10.22 -18.93
N SER A 318 5.50 -10.64 -18.31
CA SER A 318 4.66 -11.72 -18.86
C SER A 318 3.82 -11.29 -20.07
N ARG A 319 3.72 -9.97 -20.34
CA ARG A 319 2.87 -9.42 -21.40
C ARG A 319 3.60 -9.33 -22.74
N THR A 320 2.83 -9.21 -23.81
CA THR A 320 3.38 -9.03 -25.16
C THR A 320 3.87 -7.61 -25.44
N ASP A 321 3.33 -6.60 -24.74
CA ASP A 321 3.63 -5.17 -24.85
C ASP A 321 4.67 -4.66 -23.84
N TRP A 322 5.39 -5.57 -23.16
CA TRP A 322 6.31 -5.25 -22.06
C TRP A 322 7.35 -4.16 -22.40
N ALA A 323 7.86 -4.12 -23.63
CA ALA A 323 8.92 -3.19 -24.03
C ALA A 323 8.45 -1.74 -24.05
N GLU A 324 7.20 -1.50 -24.46
CA GLU A 324 6.58 -0.16 -24.43
C GLU A 324 6.33 0.28 -22.99
N GLN A 325 5.83 -0.65 -22.15
CA GLN A 325 5.60 -0.38 -20.73
C GLN A 325 6.89 -0.08 -19.97
N LEU A 326 7.98 -0.84 -20.18
CA LEU A 326 9.26 -0.58 -19.53
C LEU A 326 9.88 0.75 -19.99
N SER A 327 9.77 1.10 -21.27
CA SER A 327 10.26 2.40 -21.78
C SER A 327 9.59 3.58 -21.06
N ALA A 328 8.29 3.47 -20.78
CA ALA A 328 7.59 4.49 -20.00
C ALA A 328 8.08 4.57 -18.54
N LEU A 329 8.56 3.47 -17.97
CA LEU A 329 9.11 3.40 -16.61
C LEU A 329 10.50 4.02 -16.47
N GLU A 330 11.24 4.18 -17.56
CA GLU A 330 12.57 4.83 -17.55
C GLU A 330 12.47 6.34 -17.29
N ALA A 331 11.28 6.92 -17.41
CA ALA A 331 11.05 8.33 -17.10
C ALA A 331 11.23 8.57 -15.57
N PRO A 332 12.08 9.53 -15.16
CA PRO A 332 12.36 9.80 -13.74
C PRO A 332 11.09 9.93 -12.90
N ASP A 333 10.13 10.74 -13.34
CA ASP A 333 8.93 11.02 -12.56
C ASP A 333 8.04 9.79 -12.37
N VAL A 334 8.05 8.86 -13.31
CA VAL A 334 7.22 7.64 -13.29
C VAL A 334 7.77 6.68 -12.23
N ILE A 335 9.08 6.43 -12.23
CA ILE A 335 9.70 5.53 -11.26
C ILE A 335 9.68 6.11 -9.83
N HIS A 336 9.75 7.43 -9.67
CA HIS A 336 9.51 8.10 -8.38
C HIS A 336 8.09 7.89 -7.87
N ARG A 337 7.08 8.02 -8.73
CA ARG A 337 5.68 7.77 -8.37
C ARG A 337 5.48 6.32 -7.95
N LEU A 338 6.08 5.37 -8.67
CA LEU A 338 6.01 3.95 -8.33
C LEU A 338 6.67 3.64 -7.00
N ALA A 339 7.88 4.14 -6.73
CA ALA A 339 8.54 3.89 -5.46
C ALA A 339 7.69 4.36 -4.26
N ARG A 340 7.05 5.53 -4.39
CA ARG A 340 6.10 6.01 -3.37
C ARG A 340 4.87 5.10 -3.28
N LEU A 341 4.23 4.85 -4.41
CA LEU A 341 2.97 4.11 -4.50
C LEU A 341 3.08 2.67 -3.97
N LEU A 342 4.11 1.95 -4.40
CA LEU A 342 4.36 0.56 -4.03
C LEU A 342 4.75 0.44 -2.55
N GLY A 343 5.34 1.49 -1.96
CA GLY A 343 5.69 1.54 -0.54
C GLY A 343 4.55 1.96 0.39
N VAL A 344 3.36 2.29 -0.13
CA VAL A 344 2.27 2.85 0.68
C VAL A 344 1.61 1.81 1.57
N SER A 345 1.16 0.69 1.00
CA SER A 345 0.34 -0.31 1.70
C SER A 345 0.19 -1.60 0.89
N ASP A 346 0.29 -2.75 1.58
CA ASP A 346 -0.02 -4.08 1.03
C ASP A 346 -1.46 -4.17 0.56
N PHE A 347 -2.37 -3.54 1.30
CA PHE A 347 -3.79 -3.56 0.96
C PHE A 347 -4.09 -2.75 -0.31
N LEU A 348 -3.42 -1.61 -0.47
CA LEU A 348 -3.57 -0.82 -1.69
C LEU A 348 -2.98 -1.59 -2.88
N TRP A 349 -1.87 -2.29 -2.66
CA TRP A 349 -1.28 -3.17 -3.66
C TRP A 349 -2.21 -4.31 -4.06
N GLU A 350 -2.63 -5.16 -3.12
CA GLU A 350 -3.36 -6.40 -3.41
C GLU A 350 -4.69 -6.20 -4.12
N ASP A 351 -5.33 -5.06 -3.88
CA ASP A 351 -6.75 -4.93 -4.21
C ASP A 351 -7.08 -3.80 -5.16
N PHE A 352 -6.17 -2.83 -5.30
CA PHE A 352 -6.30 -1.76 -6.28
C PHE A 352 -5.23 -1.89 -7.35
N LEU A 353 -3.95 -1.92 -6.96
CA LEU A 353 -2.86 -1.87 -7.94
C LEU A 353 -2.67 -3.18 -8.69
N ARG A 354 -2.69 -4.32 -8.00
CA ARG A 354 -2.47 -5.65 -8.59
C ARG A 354 -3.63 -6.09 -9.47
N GLN A 355 -4.87 -5.75 -9.10
CA GLN A 355 -6.07 -6.14 -9.86
C GLN A 355 -6.40 -5.18 -11.00
N GLN A 356 -5.92 -3.93 -10.93
CA GLN A 356 -6.13 -2.91 -11.95
C GLN A 356 -4.81 -2.49 -12.61
N HIS A 357 -3.85 -3.41 -12.79
CA HIS A 357 -2.55 -3.09 -13.38
C HIS A 357 -2.69 -2.45 -14.77
N ASP A 358 -3.72 -2.84 -15.53
CA ASP A 358 -4.05 -2.26 -16.84
C ASP A 358 -4.43 -0.77 -16.75
N GLN A 359 -4.94 -0.31 -15.60
CA GLN A 359 -5.31 1.08 -15.33
C GLN A 359 -4.19 1.83 -14.61
N LEU A 360 -3.37 1.11 -13.83
CA LEU A 360 -2.23 1.66 -13.10
C LEU A 360 -1.22 2.30 -14.04
N MET A 361 -0.73 1.55 -15.03
CA MET A 361 0.35 2.02 -15.91
C MET A 361 -0.03 3.31 -16.66
N PRO A 362 -1.21 3.41 -17.31
CA PRO A 362 -1.65 4.67 -17.92
C PRO A 362 -1.68 5.86 -16.96
N LEU A 363 -2.09 5.68 -15.69
CA LEU A 363 -2.17 6.78 -14.73
C LEU A 363 -0.81 7.19 -14.15
N VAL A 364 0.11 6.24 -13.95
CA VAL A 364 1.46 6.56 -13.45
C VAL A 364 2.28 7.23 -14.55
N CYS A 365 2.15 6.77 -15.80
CA CYS A 365 2.90 7.30 -16.94
C CYS A 365 2.36 8.64 -17.45
N ASP A 366 1.05 8.88 -17.33
CA ASP A 366 0.39 10.11 -17.80
C ASP A 366 0.07 11.03 -16.62
N SER A 367 0.99 11.94 -16.32
CA SER A 367 0.79 12.89 -15.23
C SER A 367 -0.41 13.79 -15.43
N ASP A 368 -0.72 14.16 -16.68
CA ASP A 368 -1.73 15.17 -16.98
C ASP A 368 -3.12 14.68 -16.57
N LYS A 369 -3.39 13.37 -16.70
CA LYS A 369 -4.61 12.73 -16.18
C LYS A 369 -4.76 12.84 -14.66
N LEU A 370 -3.64 13.00 -13.95
CA LEU A 370 -3.60 13.16 -12.50
C LEU A 370 -3.44 14.63 -12.08
N GLU A 371 -3.46 15.62 -12.97
CA GLU A 371 -3.42 17.04 -12.58
C GLU A 371 -4.81 17.67 -12.48
N VAL A 372 -5.80 17.15 -13.21
CA VAL A 372 -7.14 17.76 -13.30
C VAL A 372 -8.05 17.33 -12.13
N HIS A 373 -8.60 18.32 -11.41
CA HIS A 373 -9.78 18.14 -10.55
C HIS A 373 -11.01 18.02 -11.45
N LYS A 374 -11.75 16.92 -11.36
CA LYS A 374 -13.05 16.75 -12.02
C LYS A 374 -14.18 17.15 -11.07
N HIS A 375 -14.88 18.22 -11.37
CA HIS A 375 -16.03 18.62 -10.55
C HIS A 375 -17.19 17.65 -10.79
N GLN A 376 -18.17 17.66 -9.88
CA GLN A 376 -19.38 16.85 -10.01
C GLN A 376 -20.04 16.93 -11.41
N SER A 377 -20.09 18.11 -12.03
CA SER A 377 -20.66 18.28 -13.38
C SER A 377 -19.91 17.49 -14.45
N ASP A 378 -18.57 17.48 -14.35
CA ASP A 378 -17.69 16.79 -15.30
C ASP A 378 -17.86 15.27 -15.13
N LEU A 379 -17.87 14.80 -13.88
CA LEU A 379 -18.09 13.40 -13.54
C LEU A 379 -19.45 12.90 -14.02
N ARG A 380 -20.51 13.71 -13.90
CA ARG A 380 -21.85 13.37 -14.43
C ARG A 380 -21.86 13.31 -15.95
N ALA A 381 -21.17 14.23 -16.63
CA ALA A 381 -21.07 14.22 -18.09
C ALA A 381 -20.31 12.99 -18.61
N GLU A 382 -19.17 12.66 -17.99
CA GLU A 382 -18.40 11.46 -18.31
C GLU A 382 -19.19 10.18 -18.02
N LEU A 383 -19.87 10.10 -16.88
CA LEU A 383 -20.71 8.96 -16.55
C LEU A 383 -21.86 8.78 -17.56
N ALA A 384 -22.45 9.88 -18.03
CA ALA A 384 -23.50 9.82 -19.07
C ALA A 384 -22.98 9.23 -20.39
N LEU A 385 -21.73 9.51 -20.76
CA LEU A 385 -21.08 8.88 -21.92
C LEU A 385 -20.90 7.37 -21.71
N CYS A 386 -20.42 6.94 -20.54
CA CYS A 386 -20.32 5.51 -20.22
C CYS A 386 -21.68 4.78 -20.27
N LEU A 387 -22.75 5.48 -19.86
CA LEU A 387 -24.11 4.93 -19.86
C LEU A 387 -24.72 4.84 -21.27
N ALA A 388 -24.26 5.63 -22.23
CA ALA A 388 -24.75 5.59 -23.61
C ALA A 388 -24.44 4.24 -24.29
N ASP A 389 -23.30 3.64 -23.95
CA ASP A 389 -22.86 2.33 -24.47
C ASP A 389 -23.45 1.13 -23.70
N ALA A 390 -24.22 1.39 -22.64
CA ALA A 390 -24.83 0.36 -21.79
C ALA A 390 -26.34 0.21 -22.07
N PRO A 391 -26.76 -0.84 -22.83
CA PRO A 391 -28.13 -0.94 -23.35
C PRO A 391 -29.15 -1.43 -22.32
N ALA A 392 -28.72 -2.19 -21.29
CA ALA A 392 -29.59 -2.83 -20.32
C ALA A 392 -29.38 -2.26 -18.90
N PRO A 393 -30.40 -2.25 -18.02
CA PRO A 393 -30.27 -1.69 -16.68
C PRO A 393 -29.15 -2.31 -15.84
N GLU A 394 -28.94 -3.63 -15.95
CA GLU A 394 -27.84 -4.29 -15.21
C GLU A 394 -26.46 -3.88 -15.74
N ALA A 395 -26.32 -3.73 -17.06
CA ALA A 395 -25.09 -3.19 -17.66
C ALA A 395 -24.85 -1.74 -17.23
N ARG A 396 -25.91 -0.93 -17.08
CA ARG A 396 -25.82 0.44 -16.56
C ARG A 396 -25.38 0.48 -15.09
N ARG A 397 -25.95 -0.39 -14.23
CA ARG A 397 -25.50 -0.52 -12.83
C ARG A 397 -24.02 -0.92 -12.77
N GLN A 398 -23.61 -1.86 -13.62
CA GLN A 398 -22.20 -2.27 -13.71
C GLN A 398 -21.31 -1.09 -14.14
N ALA A 399 -21.68 -0.38 -15.22
CA ALA A 399 -20.94 0.77 -15.73
C ALA A 399 -20.78 1.88 -14.68
N ILE A 400 -21.83 2.19 -13.90
CA ILE A 400 -21.73 3.21 -12.83
C ILE A 400 -20.74 2.76 -11.74
N ASN A 401 -20.77 1.48 -11.34
CA ASN A 401 -19.85 0.98 -10.32
C ASN A 401 -18.41 0.91 -10.85
N GLU A 402 -18.19 0.52 -12.10
CA GLU A 402 -16.88 0.53 -12.74
C GLU A 402 -16.31 1.94 -12.88
N PHE A 403 -17.14 2.91 -13.31
CA PHE A 403 -16.78 4.32 -13.36
C PHE A 403 -16.41 4.85 -11.97
N LYS A 404 -17.26 4.58 -10.97
CA LYS A 404 -17.01 4.94 -9.57
C LYS A 404 -15.69 4.39 -9.07
N ASP A 405 -15.42 3.11 -9.29
CA ASP A 405 -14.18 2.48 -8.82
C ASP A 405 -12.95 3.05 -9.55
N HIS A 406 -13.05 3.32 -10.85
CA HIS A 406 -11.98 3.93 -11.65
C HIS A 406 -11.64 5.35 -11.18
N GLU A 407 -12.66 6.19 -10.99
CA GLU A 407 -12.44 7.56 -10.52
C GLU A 407 -11.99 7.60 -9.06
N MET A 408 -12.49 6.71 -8.20
CA MET A 408 -11.99 6.59 -6.83
C MET A 408 -10.50 6.23 -6.82
N PHE A 409 -10.07 5.29 -7.68
CA PHE A 409 -8.67 4.95 -7.85
C PHE A 409 -7.83 6.15 -8.33
N ARG A 410 -8.31 6.92 -9.31
CA ARG A 410 -7.65 8.14 -9.78
C ARG A 410 -7.47 9.18 -8.66
N ILE A 411 -8.52 9.40 -7.85
CA ILE A 411 -8.51 10.34 -6.72
C ILE A 411 -7.53 9.86 -5.63
N ASP A 412 -7.54 8.56 -5.32
CA ASP A 412 -6.59 7.96 -4.38
C ASP A 412 -5.14 8.14 -4.86
N MET A 413 -4.86 7.95 -6.16
CA MET A 413 -3.53 8.17 -6.74
C MET A 413 -3.08 9.62 -6.61
N ARG A 414 -3.97 10.59 -6.90
CA ARG A 414 -3.68 12.02 -6.73
C ARG A 414 -3.25 12.32 -5.30
N HIS A 415 -3.97 11.81 -4.31
CA HIS A 415 -3.63 12.07 -2.91
C HIS A 415 -2.34 11.35 -2.47
N ILE A 416 -2.16 10.07 -2.83
CA ILE A 416 -0.95 9.30 -2.47
C ILE A 416 0.32 9.91 -3.05
N LEU A 417 0.25 10.40 -4.28
CA LEU A 417 1.37 11.03 -4.96
C LEU A 417 1.60 12.48 -4.51
N GLY A 418 0.73 13.03 -3.65
CA GLY A 418 0.82 14.40 -3.15
C GLY A 418 0.47 15.46 -4.19
N LYS A 419 -0.43 15.15 -5.13
CA LYS A 419 -0.96 16.08 -6.13
C LYS A 419 -2.11 16.92 -5.59
N ILE A 420 -2.80 16.42 -4.57
CA ILE A 420 -3.88 17.10 -3.87
C ILE A 420 -3.70 16.94 -2.36
N GLU A 421 -4.14 17.94 -1.62
CA GLU A 421 -4.14 17.91 -0.16
C GLU A 421 -5.42 17.27 0.41
N LEU A 422 -5.45 17.03 1.72
CA LEU A 422 -6.55 16.38 2.44
C LEU A 422 -7.96 16.91 2.06
N TRP A 423 -8.09 18.23 1.93
CA TRP A 423 -9.40 18.87 1.73
C TRP A 423 -9.90 18.70 0.30
N GLU A 424 -9.01 18.86 -0.68
CA GLU A 424 -9.31 18.62 -2.09
C GLU A 424 -9.62 17.14 -2.34
N PHE A 425 -8.90 16.24 -1.66
CA PHE A 425 -9.22 14.81 -1.65
C PHE A 425 -10.63 14.52 -1.13
N GLY A 426 -11.02 15.16 -0.02
CA GLY A 426 -12.37 15.04 0.52
C GLY A 426 -13.45 15.59 -0.40
N ASP A 427 -13.19 16.70 -1.09
CA ASP A 427 -14.09 17.30 -2.07
C ASP A 427 -14.25 16.40 -3.31
N GLU A 428 -13.16 15.90 -3.91
CA GLU A 428 -13.22 15.01 -5.07
C GLU A 428 -13.95 13.69 -4.76
N LEU A 429 -13.69 13.07 -3.59
CA LEU A 429 -14.43 11.88 -3.15
C LEU A 429 -15.92 12.17 -2.94
N THR A 430 -16.25 13.35 -2.41
CA THR A 430 -17.64 13.77 -2.22
C THR A 430 -18.32 13.93 -3.57
N ASP A 431 -17.73 14.68 -4.51
CA ASP A 431 -18.28 14.92 -5.85
C ASP A 431 -18.50 13.62 -6.62
N LEU A 432 -17.55 12.67 -6.55
CA LEU A 432 -17.69 11.33 -7.10
C LEU A 432 -18.86 10.56 -6.48
N THR A 433 -18.98 10.61 -5.15
CA THR A 433 -20.07 9.95 -4.41
C THR A 433 -21.42 10.51 -4.81
N GLU A 434 -21.53 11.82 -4.96
CA GLU A 434 -22.77 12.45 -5.42
C GLU A 434 -23.11 12.08 -6.87
N ALA A 435 -22.12 12.06 -7.78
CA ALA A 435 -22.34 11.67 -9.18
C ALA A 435 -22.83 10.21 -9.30
N ALA A 436 -22.17 9.28 -8.62
CA ALA A 436 -22.53 7.86 -8.62
C ALA A 436 -23.90 7.60 -7.98
N LEU A 437 -24.19 8.19 -6.81
CA LEU A 437 -25.48 8.06 -6.14
C LEU A 437 -26.61 8.65 -6.98
N THR A 438 -26.39 9.80 -7.62
CA THR A 438 -27.40 10.43 -8.47
C THR A 438 -27.71 9.56 -9.68
N GLY A 439 -26.69 9.06 -10.37
CA GLY A 439 -26.89 8.16 -11.52
C GLY A 439 -27.62 6.85 -11.16
N LEU A 440 -27.29 6.24 -10.01
CA LEU A 440 -27.99 5.06 -9.53
C LEU A 440 -29.44 5.36 -9.12
N ALA A 441 -29.67 6.48 -8.43
CA ALA A 441 -31.01 6.88 -8.02
C ALA A 441 -31.91 7.17 -9.22
N GLU A 442 -31.41 7.89 -10.23
CA GLU A 442 -32.12 8.17 -11.47
C GLU A 442 -32.46 6.88 -12.23
N LEU A 443 -31.51 5.93 -12.32
CA LEU A 443 -31.73 4.63 -12.95
C LEU A 443 -32.82 3.83 -12.23
N CYS A 444 -32.71 3.66 -10.90
CA CYS A 444 -33.68 2.90 -10.11
C CYS A 444 -35.05 3.58 -10.09
N TYR A 445 -35.11 4.91 -10.02
CA TYR A 445 -36.36 5.67 -10.10
C TYR A 445 -37.07 5.43 -11.44
N GLY A 446 -36.33 5.50 -12.56
CA GLY A 446 -36.87 5.24 -13.89
C GLY A 446 -37.45 3.83 -14.06
N GLU A 447 -36.80 2.81 -13.51
CA GLU A 447 -37.33 1.43 -13.53
C GLU A 447 -38.61 1.28 -12.69
N LEU A 448 -38.64 1.91 -11.52
CA LEU A 448 -39.82 1.88 -10.65
C LEU A 448 -40.99 2.64 -11.25
N THR A 449 -40.76 3.80 -11.87
CA THR A 449 -41.83 4.58 -12.53
C THR A 449 -42.39 3.89 -13.76
N GLN A 450 -41.56 3.18 -14.54
CA GLN A 450 -42.05 2.36 -15.66
C GLN A 450 -43.02 1.28 -15.21
N ARG A 451 -42.82 0.71 -14.01
CA ARG A 451 -43.65 -0.37 -13.49
C ARG A 451 -44.87 0.13 -12.71
N PHE A 452 -44.67 1.11 -11.82
CA PHE A 452 -45.66 1.53 -10.83
C PHE A 452 -46.28 2.90 -11.12
N GLY A 453 -45.80 3.61 -12.15
CA GLY A 453 -46.15 5.00 -12.43
C GLY A 453 -45.37 6.00 -11.57
N GLU A 454 -45.54 7.29 -11.88
CA GLU A 454 -44.89 8.37 -11.14
C GLU A 454 -45.57 8.60 -9.78
N PRO A 455 -44.82 8.73 -8.66
CA PRO A 455 -45.39 9.04 -7.36
C PRO A 455 -45.95 10.47 -7.34
N ARG A 456 -47.19 10.60 -6.86
CA ARG A 456 -47.90 11.88 -6.75
C ARG A 456 -48.31 12.16 -5.31
N LEU A 457 -48.38 13.42 -4.94
CA LEU A 457 -49.00 13.86 -3.69
C LEU A 457 -50.51 13.65 -3.76
N GLU A 458 -51.20 13.69 -2.62
CA GLU A 458 -52.67 13.60 -2.57
C GLU A 458 -53.37 14.68 -3.42
N ALA A 459 -52.72 15.83 -3.62
CA ALA A 459 -53.19 16.92 -4.47
C ALA A 459 -52.96 16.71 -5.99
N GLY A 460 -52.32 15.61 -6.40
CA GLY A 460 -52.04 15.28 -7.81
C GLY A 460 -50.75 15.88 -8.39
N GLU A 461 -50.00 16.66 -7.61
CA GLU A 461 -48.68 17.16 -7.99
C GLU A 461 -47.62 16.03 -7.89
N PRO A 462 -46.54 16.04 -8.71
CA PRO A 462 -45.45 15.08 -8.56
C PRO A 462 -44.85 15.12 -7.15
N CYS A 463 -44.63 13.96 -6.53
CA CYS A 463 -43.99 13.89 -5.22
C CYS A 463 -42.46 13.87 -5.39
N SER A 464 -41.81 14.98 -5.05
CA SER A 464 -40.35 15.09 -5.10
C SER A 464 -39.68 14.31 -3.96
N HIS A 465 -38.41 13.97 -4.18
CA HIS A 465 -37.57 13.29 -3.21
C HIS A 465 -36.13 13.85 -3.24
N SER A 466 -35.40 13.61 -2.16
CA SER A 466 -34.01 14.03 -2.00
C SER A 466 -33.21 12.99 -1.24
N ILE A 467 -32.01 12.71 -1.73
CA ILE A 467 -30.98 11.98 -1.00
C ILE A 467 -30.15 13.02 -0.23
N CYS A 468 -30.07 12.88 1.08
CA CYS A 468 -29.29 13.76 1.95
C CYS A 468 -28.06 13.02 2.47
N GLY A 469 -26.90 13.66 2.39
CA GLY A 469 -25.68 13.20 3.04
C GLY A 469 -25.62 13.64 4.50
N LEU A 470 -25.02 12.81 5.36
CA LEU A 470 -24.71 13.10 6.76
C LEU A 470 -23.23 12.79 7.06
N GLY A 471 -22.81 13.08 8.30
CA GLY A 471 -21.44 12.90 8.78
C GLY A 471 -20.39 13.46 7.84
N LYS A 472 -19.40 12.62 7.48
CA LYS A 472 -18.28 13.01 6.61
C LYS A 472 -18.72 13.33 5.19
N PHE A 473 -19.69 12.59 4.64
CA PHE A 473 -20.20 12.84 3.28
C PHE A 473 -21.02 14.14 3.22
N GLY A 474 -21.91 14.34 4.19
CA GLY A 474 -22.68 15.58 4.34
C GLY A 474 -21.78 16.80 4.59
N GLY A 475 -20.73 16.63 5.38
CA GLY A 475 -19.76 17.68 5.72
C GLY A 475 -18.73 18.02 4.63
N LYS A 476 -18.70 17.29 3.51
CA LYS A 476 -17.62 17.35 2.48
C LYS A 476 -16.22 17.07 3.06
N GLU A 477 -16.16 16.05 3.91
CA GLU A 477 -14.99 15.66 4.70
C GLU A 477 -14.74 14.16 4.53
N MET A 478 -14.98 13.63 3.34
CA MET A 478 -14.66 12.24 3.02
C MET A 478 -13.14 12.02 3.06
N GLY A 479 -12.75 10.76 3.14
CA GLY A 479 -11.36 10.30 3.19
C GLY A 479 -11.37 8.79 2.97
N TYR A 480 -10.21 8.13 3.04
CA TYR A 480 -10.10 6.69 2.79
C TYR A 480 -11.09 5.90 3.64
N GLY A 481 -11.76 4.91 3.05
CA GLY A 481 -12.70 4.04 3.75
C GLY A 481 -13.76 4.79 4.57
N SER A 482 -14.27 5.90 4.05
CA SER A 482 -15.41 6.59 4.68
C SER A 482 -16.71 5.90 4.28
N ASP A 483 -17.57 5.66 5.28
CA ASP A 483 -18.95 5.27 5.06
C ASP A 483 -19.72 6.43 4.39
N VAL A 484 -20.75 6.09 3.62
CA VAL A 484 -21.62 7.07 2.97
C VAL A 484 -22.90 7.15 3.78
N GLU A 485 -22.91 8.02 4.79
CA GLU A 485 -24.07 8.21 5.66
C GLU A 485 -25.17 8.98 4.92
N LEU A 486 -26.35 8.37 4.79
CA LEU A 486 -27.45 8.86 3.96
C LEU A 486 -28.78 8.89 4.72
N MET A 487 -29.65 9.82 4.31
CA MET A 487 -31.06 9.85 4.66
C MET A 487 -31.88 10.18 3.41
N PHE A 488 -32.89 9.36 3.12
CA PHE A 488 -33.76 9.56 1.96
C PHE A 488 -35.07 10.22 2.41
N LEU A 489 -35.34 11.40 1.86
CA LEU A 489 -36.49 12.23 2.19
C LEU A 489 -37.43 12.34 0.98
N TYR A 490 -38.74 12.35 1.23
CA TYR A 490 -39.76 12.63 0.22
C TYR A 490 -40.84 13.57 0.74
N GLU A 491 -41.49 14.30 -0.16
CA GLU A 491 -42.35 15.44 0.21
C GLU A 491 -43.54 15.07 1.10
N GLY A 492 -44.28 14.02 0.75
CA GLY A 492 -45.52 13.70 1.48
C GLY A 492 -46.23 12.44 1.04
N ALA A 493 -47.37 12.20 1.68
CA ALA A 493 -48.26 11.09 1.36
C ALA A 493 -48.90 11.24 -0.03
N GLY A 494 -49.33 10.10 -0.56
CA GLY A 494 -49.90 10.00 -1.90
C GLY A 494 -49.64 8.62 -2.50
N ARG A 495 -49.85 8.49 -3.81
CA ARG A 495 -49.77 7.21 -4.52
C ARG A 495 -49.18 7.38 -5.92
N THR A 496 -48.69 6.29 -6.47
CA THR A 496 -48.27 6.22 -7.87
C THR A 496 -49.47 5.96 -8.79
N GLU A 497 -49.38 6.42 -10.05
CA GLU A 497 -50.49 6.38 -11.02
C GLU A 497 -50.44 5.20 -12.00
N GLY A 498 -49.57 4.21 -11.77
CA GLY A 498 -49.41 3.07 -12.66
C GLY A 498 -50.43 1.94 -12.43
N PRO A 499 -50.31 0.84 -13.19
CA PRO A 499 -51.25 -0.29 -13.14
C PRO A 499 -51.26 -1.03 -11.79
N GLU A 500 -50.14 -1.00 -11.06
CA GLU A 500 -49.98 -1.53 -9.70
C GLU A 500 -49.67 -0.38 -8.73
N PRO A 501 -50.66 0.45 -8.33
CA PRO A 501 -50.38 1.69 -7.60
C PRO A 501 -49.85 1.42 -6.19
N LEU A 502 -48.70 2.00 -5.87
CA LEU A 502 -48.07 1.96 -4.55
C LEU A 502 -48.37 3.25 -3.79
N THR A 503 -48.37 3.20 -2.46
CA THR A 503 -48.22 4.43 -1.66
C THR A 503 -46.83 5.03 -1.89
N ASN A 504 -46.68 6.35 -1.71
CA ASN A 504 -45.37 7.00 -1.80
C ASN A 504 -44.36 6.37 -0.83
N ALA A 505 -44.81 6.00 0.38
CA ALA A 505 -43.97 5.31 1.36
C ALA A 505 -43.43 3.98 0.80
N GLU A 506 -44.28 3.14 0.20
CA GLU A 506 -43.86 1.87 -0.41
C GLU A 506 -42.95 2.09 -1.63
N PHE A 507 -43.24 3.09 -2.46
CA PHE A 507 -42.44 3.42 -3.64
C PHE A 507 -41.01 3.84 -3.23
N PHE A 508 -40.89 4.78 -2.29
CA PHE A 508 -39.59 5.27 -1.85
C PHE A 508 -38.84 4.24 -1.00
N GLU A 509 -39.50 3.40 -0.20
CA GLU A 509 -38.86 2.23 0.44
C GLU A 509 -38.20 1.29 -0.57
N ARG A 510 -38.88 1.02 -1.69
CA ARG A 510 -38.34 0.22 -2.78
C ARG A 510 -37.19 0.94 -3.47
N LEU A 511 -37.31 2.25 -3.72
CA LEU A 511 -36.23 3.04 -4.31
C LEU A 511 -34.95 2.94 -3.48
N VAL A 512 -35.02 3.14 -2.17
CA VAL A 512 -33.86 3.04 -1.28
C VAL A 512 -33.27 1.62 -1.31
N SER A 513 -34.13 0.61 -1.29
CA SER A 513 -33.71 -0.80 -1.35
C SER A 513 -32.98 -1.12 -2.66
N GLU A 514 -33.48 -0.63 -3.80
CA GLU A 514 -32.87 -0.84 -5.11
C GLU A 514 -31.56 -0.08 -5.27
N VAL A 515 -31.48 1.19 -4.83
CA VAL A 515 -30.24 1.97 -4.85
C VAL A 515 -29.17 1.30 -3.98
N ARG A 516 -29.53 0.85 -2.77
CA ARG A 516 -28.62 0.14 -1.87
C ARG A 516 -28.14 -1.18 -2.45
N ARG A 517 -28.98 -1.89 -3.20
CA ARG A 517 -28.62 -3.14 -3.89
C ARG A 517 -27.73 -2.90 -5.10
N ALA A 518 -27.95 -1.79 -5.81
CA ALA A 518 -27.24 -1.43 -7.02
C ALA A 518 -25.86 -0.83 -6.75
N LEU A 519 -25.68 -0.11 -5.64
CA LEU A 519 -24.38 0.38 -5.22
C LEU A 519 -23.54 -0.79 -4.68
N ARG A 520 -22.52 -1.17 -5.45
CA ARG A 520 -21.58 -2.22 -5.07
C ARG A 520 -20.37 -1.58 -4.39
N SER A 521 -19.96 -2.18 -3.29
CA SER A 521 -18.63 -1.96 -2.76
C SER A 521 -17.75 -3.17 -3.07
N ARG A 522 -16.49 -2.91 -3.43
CA ARG A 522 -15.50 -3.98 -3.53
C ARG A 522 -15.17 -4.58 -2.16
N ARG A 523 -15.46 -3.87 -1.05
CA ARG A 523 -15.14 -4.29 0.32
C ARG A 523 -16.11 -3.79 1.37
N GLU A 524 -16.22 -4.57 2.43
CA GLU A 524 -16.96 -4.17 3.62
C GLU A 524 -16.39 -2.85 4.19
N GLY A 525 -17.27 -1.88 4.46
CA GLY A 525 -16.93 -0.59 5.08
C GLY A 525 -16.23 0.45 4.20
N ILE A 526 -16.18 0.26 2.87
CA ILE A 526 -15.74 1.31 1.94
C ILE A 526 -16.92 1.70 1.05
N PHE A 527 -17.29 2.98 0.99
CA PHE A 527 -18.36 3.44 0.10
C PHE A 527 -19.72 2.75 0.34
N GLU A 528 -19.95 2.24 1.56
CA GLU A 528 -21.19 1.56 1.90
C GLU A 528 -22.25 2.57 2.35
N PRO A 529 -23.51 2.45 1.88
CA PRO A 529 -24.61 3.25 2.39
C PRO A 529 -24.89 2.94 3.86
N ASP A 530 -24.74 3.95 4.71
CA ASP A 530 -25.15 3.89 6.11
C ASP A 530 -26.42 4.70 6.34
N LEU A 531 -27.52 4.00 6.62
CA LEU A 531 -28.84 4.59 6.85
C LEU A 531 -29.19 4.69 8.35
N ARG A 532 -28.24 4.51 9.26
CA ARG A 532 -28.52 4.42 10.71
C ARG A 532 -28.95 5.74 11.35
N LEU A 533 -28.69 6.88 10.70
CA LEU A 533 -29.04 8.21 11.22
C LEU A 533 -30.48 8.67 10.90
N ARG A 534 -31.27 7.84 10.23
CA ARG A 534 -32.70 8.10 10.00
C ARG A 534 -33.52 7.96 11.30
N PRO A 535 -34.74 8.54 11.39
CA PRO A 535 -35.63 8.38 12.54
C PRO A 535 -35.77 6.91 12.96
N TYR A 536 -35.69 6.64 14.26
CA TYR A 536 -35.74 5.29 14.84
C TYR A 536 -34.58 4.35 14.42
N GLY A 537 -33.55 4.88 13.75
CA GLY A 537 -32.36 4.16 13.31
C GLY A 537 -32.69 2.90 12.51
N ARG A 538 -32.05 1.77 12.87
CA ARG A 538 -32.24 0.48 12.15
C ARG A 538 -33.69 -0.01 12.14
N LYS A 539 -34.54 0.41 13.08
CA LYS A 539 -35.95 0.00 13.20
C LYS A 539 -36.90 0.93 12.43
N GLY A 540 -36.41 2.07 11.94
CA GLY A 540 -37.21 3.02 11.17
C GLY A 540 -37.32 2.66 9.69
N PRO A 541 -38.24 3.32 8.97
CA PRO A 541 -38.38 3.18 7.52
C PRO A 541 -37.10 3.63 6.81
N LEU A 542 -36.72 3.02 5.69
CA LEU A 542 -35.55 3.39 4.88
C LEU A 542 -35.73 4.76 4.22
N SER A 543 -36.96 5.17 3.96
CA SER A 543 -37.34 6.48 3.43
C SER A 543 -38.26 7.22 4.40
N VAL A 544 -38.15 8.54 4.47
CA VAL A 544 -38.82 9.35 5.49
C VAL A 544 -39.58 10.50 4.83
N SER A 545 -40.88 10.63 5.09
CA SER A 545 -41.62 11.81 4.64
C SER A 545 -41.17 13.06 5.40
N LEU A 546 -41.27 14.25 4.80
CA LEU A 546 -40.99 15.50 5.52
C LEU A 546 -41.82 15.65 6.79
N GLU A 547 -43.08 15.19 6.78
CA GLU A 547 -43.94 15.19 7.96
C GLU A 547 -43.39 14.28 9.08
N ALA A 548 -42.94 13.07 8.72
CA ALA A 548 -42.35 12.15 9.70
C ALA A 548 -41.02 12.67 10.24
N PHE A 549 -40.20 13.29 9.37
CA PHE A 549 -38.97 13.99 9.78
C PHE A 549 -39.28 15.08 10.80
N GLN A 550 -40.25 15.94 10.51
CA GLN A 550 -40.68 17.02 11.39
C GLN A 550 -41.13 16.49 12.75
N ARG A 551 -42.03 15.51 12.75
CA ARG A 551 -42.60 14.92 13.97
C ARG A 551 -41.53 14.29 14.88
N TYR A 552 -40.47 13.75 14.28
CA TYR A 552 -39.39 13.11 15.04
C TYR A 552 -38.37 14.12 15.56
N PHE A 553 -37.86 14.99 14.70
CA PHE A 553 -36.68 15.80 14.96
C PHE A 553 -36.97 17.18 15.53
N LEU A 554 -38.08 17.82 15.17
CA LEU A 554 -38.40 19.16 15.66
C LEU A 554 -38.62 19.18 17.19
N PRO A 555 -38.57 20.38 17.81
CA PRO A 555 -38.88 20.53 19.24
C PRO A 555 -40.21 19.87 19.63
N GLY A 556 -40.19 19.10 20.72
CA GLY A 556 -41.33 18.29 21.17
C GLY A 556 -41.40 16.87 20.56
N GLY A 557 -40.59 16.58 19.55
CA GLY A 557 -40.42 15.23 18.99
C GLY A 557 -39.51 14.32 19.82
N SER A 558 -39.51 13.03 19.48
CA SER A 558 -38.83 11.97 20.23
C SER A 558 -37.32 11.88 20.03
N ALA A 559 -36.73 12.65 19.12
CA ALA A 559 -35.28 12.63 18.87
C ALA A 559 -34.49 13.06 20.11
N ARG A 560 -33.36 12.38 20.35
CA ARG A 560 -32.36 12.77 21.36
C ARG A 560 -31.50 13.93 20.87
N GLN A 561 -30.86 14.64 21.80
CA GLN A 561 -30.03 15.79 21.45
C GLN A 561 -28.87 15.42 20.52
N TYR A 562 -28.21 14.28 20.75
CA TYR A 562 -27.14 13.80 19.87
C TYR A 562 -27.64 13.43 18.45
N GLU A 563 -28.91 13.04 18.30
CA GLU A 563 -29.49 12.80 16.96
C GLU A 563 -29.69 14.12 16.23
N ARG A 564 -30.13 15.18 16.93
CA ARG A 564 -30.22 16.54 16.37
C ARG A 564 -28.85 17.13 16.05
N GLN A 565 -27.86 16.87 16.90
CA GLN A 565 -26.46 17.24 16.65
C GLN A 565 -25.93 16.61 15.36
N ALA A 566 -26.23 15.33 15.10
CA ALA A 566 -25.84 14.67 13.84
C ALA A 566 -26.45 15.35 12.60
N LEU A 567 -27.63 15.98 12.72
CA LEU A 567 -28.27 16.70 11.62
C LEU A 567 -27.54 17.97 11.22
N ILE A 568 -26.59 18.50 12.00
CA ILE A 568 -25.73 19.63 11.57
C ILE A 568 -25.06 19.31 10.23
N LYS A 569 -24.72 18.04 10.01
CA LYS A 569 -24.10 17.55 8.77
C LYS A 569 -25.10 17.24 7.66
N LEU A 570 -26.41 17.32 7.89
CA LEU A 570 -27.43 17.01 6.89
C LEU A 570 -27.34 17.98 5.72
N ARG A 571 -27.08 17.45 4.51
CA ARG A 571 -26.96 18.22 3.28
C ARG A 571 -27.72 17.53 2.14
N PRO A 572 -28.72 18.19 1.52
CA PRO A 572 -29.38 17.66 0.34
C PRO A 572 -28.44 17.58 -0.86
N VAL A 573 -28.26 16.37 -1.39
CA VAL A 573 -27.39 16.05 -2.53
C VAL A 573 -28.19 16.05 -3.83
N THR A 574 -29.40 15.49 -3.81
CA THR A 574 -30.29 15.41 -4.97
C THR A 574 -31.61 16.12 -4.72
N GLY A 575 -32.43 16.23 -5.77
CA GLY A 575 -33.79 16.75 -5.71
C GLY A 575 -33.92 18.21 -6.15
N PRO A 576 -35.15 18.71 -6.34
CA PRO A 576 -35.40 20.09 -6.76
C PRO A 576 -34.96 21.11 -5.70
N GLU A 577 -34.52 22.29 -6.13
CA GLU A 577 -33.97 23.32 -5.24
C GLU A 577 -34.93 23.70 -4.11
N ALA A 578 -36.22 23.89 -4.40
CA ALA A 578 -37.24 24.21 -3.39
C ALA A 578 -37.35 23.15 -2.28
N LEU A 579 -37.21 21.85 -2.62
CA LEU A 579 -37.20 20.77 -1.64
C LEU A 579 -35.93 20.82 -0.79
N ARG A 580 -34.78 21.09 -1.41
CA ARG A 580 -33.48 21.19 -0.73
C ARG A 580 -33.47 22.33 0.29
N GLU A 581 -33.95 23.51 -0.10
CA GLU A 581 -34.11 24.67 0.79
C GLU A 581 -35.02 24.33 1.98
N ARG A 582 -36.14 23.65 1.72
CA ARG A 582 -37.07 23.22 2.77
C ARG A 582 -36.42 22.22 3.74
N ILE A 583 -35.65 21.26 3.25
CA ILE A 583 -34.91 20.31 4.09
C ILE A 583 -33.87 21.04 4.96
N VAL A 584 -33.14 21.99 4.38
CA VAL A 584 -32.16 22.81 5.13
C VAL A 584 -32.85 23.64 6.21
N ALA A 585 -34.00 24.24 5.94
CA ALA A 585 -34.78 24.96 6.95
C ALA A 585 -35.23 24.04 8.10
N LEU A 586 -35.67 22.81 7.80
CA LEU A 586 -36.08 21.84 8.81
C LEU A 586 -34.90 21.32 9.64
N ARG A 587 -33.75 21.09 9.00
CA ARG A 587 -32.49 20.81 9.69
C ARG A 587 -32.15 21.91 10.67
N ASP A 588 -32.20 23.16 10.21
CA ASP A 588 -31.83 24.30 11.04
C ASP A 588 -32.76 24.48 12.23
N GLN A 589 -34.06 24.31 12.02
CA GLN A 589 -35.05 24.34 13.09
C GLN A 589 -34.85 23.19 14.10
N SER A 590 -34.40 22.03 13.65
CA SER A 590 -34.10 20.89 14.51
C SER A 590 -32.82 21.08 15.31
N ALA A 591 -31.73 21.46 14.65
CA ALA A 591 -30.39 21.52 15.26
C ALA A 591 -30.16 22.80 16.10
N TYR A 592 -30.77 23.93 15.73
CA TYR A 592 -30.43 25.24 16.29
C TYR A 592 -31.61 25.98 16.94
N ALA A 593 -32.78 25.37 17.13
CA ALA A 593 -33.93 26.06 17.71
C ALA A 593 -34.77 25.20 18.65
N GLY A 594 -35.30 25.83 19.70
CA GLY A 594 -36.40 25.29 20.51
C GLY A 594 -36.01 24.31 21.61
N TRP A 595 -34.74 24.21 22.00
CA TRP A 595 -34.30 23.41 23.15
C TRP A 595 -32.92 23.87 23.68
N PRO A 596 -32.67 23.80 25.01
CA PRO A 596 -31.35 24.05 25.58
C PRO A 596 -30.42 22.85 25.34
N PHE A 597 -29.19 23.12 24.88
CA PHE A 597 -28.19 22.08 24.67
C PHE A 597 -27.64 21.57 26.01
N ASP A 598 -27.74 20.26 26.25
CA ASP A 598 -27.26 19.59 27.45
C ASP A 598 -25.83 19.07 27.21
N VAL A 599 -24.85 19.90 27.56
CA VAL A 599 -23.43 19.57 27.48
C VAL A 599 -23.10 18.34 28.35
N ALA A 600 -23.80 18.13 29.46
CA ALA A 600 -23.56 16.99 30.35
C ALA A 600 -24.04 15.68 29.70
N GLU A 601 -25.19 15.67 29.03
CA GLU A 601 -25.66 14.52 28.24
C GLU A 601 -24.66 14.19 27.11
N MET A 602 -24.17 15.21 26.39
CA MET A 602 -23.14 15.04 25.36
C MET A 602 -21.86 14.40 25.92
N ARG A 603 -21.33 14.93 27.03
CA ARG A 603 -20.13 14.40 27.71
C ARG A 603 -20.33 12.98 28.20
N ALA A 604 -21.50 12.65 28.75
CA ALA A 604 -21.83 11.29 29.20
C ALA A 604 -21.94 10.29 28.03
N LEU A 605 -22.48 10.71 26.88
CA LEU A 605 -22.44 9.90 25.66
C LEU A 605 -21.00 9.71 25.19
N ARG A 606 -20.21 10.78 25.21
CA ARG A 606 -18.83 10.73 24.75
C ARG A 606 -17.96 9.81 25.60
N GLN A 607 -18.13 9.85 26.92
CA GLN A 607 -17.44 8.97 27.87
C GLN A 607 -17.76 7.49 27.58
N ARG A 608 -19.03 7.15 27.33
CA ARG A 608 -19.42 5.78 26.92
C ARG A 608 -18.74 5.35 25.63
N GLN A 609 -18.63 6.23 24.63
CA GLN A 609 -17.91 5.92 23.40
C GLN A 609 -16.41 5.66 23.64
N VAL A 610 -15.77 6.37 24.58
CA VAL A 610 -14.38 6.07 24.97
C VAL A 610 -14.30 4.65 25.53
N GLU A 611 -15.16 4.33 26.50
CA GLU A 611 -15.17 3.04 27.20
C GLU A 611 -15.45 1.85 26.26
N GLU A 612 -16.33 2.03 25.26
CA GLU A 612 -16.72 0.98 24.32
C GLU A 612 -15.75 0.81 23.14
N LEU A 613 -15.16 1.90 22.65
CA LEU A 613 -14.43 1.92 21.37
C LEU A 613 -12.92 2.10 21.50
N VAL A 614 -12.41 2.41 22.70
CA VAL A 614 -10.98 2.57 22.97
C VAL A 614 -10.50 1.46 23.89
N ARG A 615 -9.53 0.68 23.41
CA ARG A 615 -8.91 -0.37 24.23
C ARG A 615 -8.12 0.26 25.38
N PRO A 616 -8.18 -0.27 26.62
CA PRO A 616 -7.40 0.24 27.74
C PRO A 616 -5.90 0.31 27.41
N GLY A 617 -5.27 1.46 27.72
CA GLY A 617 -3.85 1.72 27.46
C GLY A 617 -3.49 1.99 25.99
N ALA A 618 -4.44 1.85 25.06
CA ALA A 618 -4.23 2.17 23.65
C ALA A 618 -4.67 3.60 23.33
N LYS A 619 -4.08 4.18 22.29
CA LYS A 619 -4.51 5.48 21.75
C LYS A 619 -5.28 5.26 20.47
N ASN A 620 -6.46 5.84 20.35
CA ASN A 620 -7.28 5.81 19.15
C ASN A 620 -7.41 7.23 18.60
N ALA A 621 -7.01 7.44 17.34
CA ALA A 621 -6.98 8.76 16.72
C ALA A 621 -8.36 9.44 16.62
N LYS A 622 -9.45 8.64 16.67
CA LYS A 622 -10.81 9.12 16.56
C LYS A 622 -11.50 9.25 17.92
N PHE A 623 -11.43 8.21 18.73
CA PHE A 623 -12.26 8.04 19.93
C PHE A 623 -11.52 8.20 21.27
N SER A 624 -10.19 8.31 21.29
CA SER A 624 -9.51 8.69 22.53
C SER A 624 -9.94 10.09 22.97
N PRO A 625 -9.90 10.38 24.28
CA PRO A 625 -10.14 11.74 24.76
C PRO A 625 -9.18 12.73 24.08
N GLY A 626 -9.71 13.85 23.59
CA GLY A 626 -9.00 14.83 22.76
C GLY A 626 -8.86 14.47 21.28
N GLY A 627 -9.33 13.30 20.86
CA GLY A 627 -9.22 12.82 19.47
C GLY A 627 -10.17 13.54 18.51
N LEU A 628 -10.26 13.04 17.27
CA LEU A 628 -11.08 13.66 16.21
C LEU A 628 -12.51 13.98 16.66
N VAL A 629 -13.18 13.05 17.34
CA VAL A 629 -14.58 13.20 17.75
C VAL A 629 -14.76 14.34 18.75
N ASP A 630 -13.78 14.62 19.60
CA ASP A 630 -13.87 15.70 20.58
C ASP A 630 -13.79 17.07 19.89
N VAL A 631 -12.99 17.19 18.83
CA VAL A 631 -12.95 18.39 17.99
C VAL A 631 -14.28 18.60 17.28
N GLU A 632 -14.85 17.53 16.71
CA GLU A 632 -16.16 17.57 16.05
C GLU A 632 -17.29 17.93 17.02
N TYR A 633 -17.34 17.29 18.20
CA TYR A 633 -18.37 17.52 19.21
C TYR A 633 -18.29 18.92 19.79
N THR A 634 -17.07 19.40 20.10
CA THR A 634 -16.87 20.76 20.63
C THR A 634 -17.32 21.80 19.61
N THR A 635 -16.93 21.64 18.33
CA THR A 635 -17.35 22.53 17.26
C THR A 635 -18.87 22.51 17.10
N GLN A 636 -19.49 21.33 17.03
CA GLN A 636 -20.94 21.18 16.86
C GLN A 636 -21.74 21.72 18.04
N ALA A 637 -21.28 21.54 19.28
CA ALA A 637 -21.90 22.12 20.46
C ALA A 637 -21.90 23.65 20.38
N LEU A 638 -20.78 24.27 20.00
CA LEU A 638 -20.71 25.70 19.76
C LEU A 638 -21.64 26.15 18.63
N GLN A 639 -21.74 25.37 17.55
CA GLN A 639 -22.73 25.65 16.50
C GLN A 639 -24.16 25.59 17.02
N ILE A 640 -24.51 24.64 17.89
CA ILE A 640 -25.86 24.54 18.49
C ILE A 640 -26.14 25.73 19.39
N VAL A 641 -25.19 26.10 20.25
CA VAL A 641 -25.34 27.19 21.22
C VAL A 641 -25.44 28.56 20.52
N HIS A 642 -24.60 28.79 19.51
CA HIS A 642 -24.49 30.11 18.86
C HIS A 642 -25.25 30.22 17.53
N GLY A 643 -25.58 29.11 16.89
CA GLY A 643 -26.35 29.04 15.64
C GLY A 643 -27.70 29.76 15.65
N PRO A 644 -28.47 29.85 16.75
CA PRO A 644 -29.68 30.68 16.78
C PRO A 644 -29.40 32.15 16.48
N ALA A 645 -28.33 32.72 17.04
CA ALA A 645 -27.95 34.13 16.90
C ALA A 645 -27.07 34.41 15.67
N HIS A 646 -26.30 33.41 15.24
CA HIS A 646 -25.29 33.52 14.18
C HIS A 646 -25.54 32.46 13.09
N PRO A 647 -26.40 32.72 12.10
CA PRO A 647 -26.67 31.77 11.01
C PRO A 647 -25.40 31.36 10.23
N GLU A 648 -24.40 32.23 10.16
CA GLU A 648 -23.09 31.98 9.55
C GLU A 648 -22.33 30.79 10.16
N VAL A 649 -22.60 30.42 11.43
CA VAL A 649 -21.95 29.26 12.06
C VAL A 649 -22.63 27.93 11.70
N ARG A 650 -23.76 27.93 10.99
CA ARG A 650 -24.52 26.72 10.62
C ARG A 650 -23.92 25.96 9.43
N GLU A 651 -22.60 25.92 9.40
CA GLU A 651 -21.78 25.23 8.40
C GLU A 651 -21.83 23.71 8.57
N VAL A 652 -21.93 22.99 7.46
CA VAL A 652 -21.86 21.52 7.47
C VAL A 652 -20.42 21.01 7.59
N SER A 653 -19.42 21.78 7.17
CA SER A 653 -18.00 21.40 7.30
C SER A 653 -17.48 21.81 8.67
N THR A 654 -16.83 20.90 9.41
CA THR A 654 -16.22 21.21 10.72
C THR A 654 -15.16 22.30 10.57
N ARG A 655 -14.32 22.20 9.53
CA ARG A 655 -13.29 23.21 9.25
C ARG A 655 -13.89 24.60 8.98
N ARG A 656 -14.96 24.68 8.19
CA ARG A 656 -15.63 25.96 7.91
C ARG A 656 -16.38 26.47 9.14
N ALA A 657 -16.99 25.60 9.92
CA ALA A 657 -17.63 25.95 11.18
C ALA A 657 -16.65 26.57 12.18
N ILE A 658 -15.44 26.02 12.35
CA ILE A 658 -14.42 26.62 13.23
C ILE A 658 -14.03 28.03 12.74
N ARG A 659 -13.91 28.24 11.43
CA ARG A 659 -13.65 29.58 10.86
C ARG A 659 -14.82 30.54 11.06
N ALA A 660 -16.04 30.06 10.89
CA ALA A 660 -17.24 30.87 11.12
C ALA A 660 -17.32 31.30 12.59
N LEU A 661 -17.10 30.38 13.53
CA LEU A 661 -17.05 30.65 14.98
C LEU A 661 -15.98 31.67 15.36
N GLU A 662 -14.80 31.63 14.71
CA GLU A 662 -13.76 32.67 14.84
C GLU A 662 -14.26 34.02 14.32
N SER A 663 -14.88 34.04 13.13
CA SER A 663 -15.32 35.28 12.47
C SER A 663 -16.39 36.05 13.25
N VAL A 664 -17.21 35.34 14.04
CA VAL A 664 -18.26 35.93 14.89
C VAL A 664 -17.79 36.23 16.31
N GLY A 665 -16.52 35.95 16.63
CA GLY A 665 -15.93 36.19 17.95
C GLY A 665 -16.32 35.18 19.03
N VAL A 666 -16.89 34.03 18.66
CA VAL A 666 -17.15 32.92 19.60
C VAL A 666 -15.85 32.21 19.97
N LEU A 667 -14.92 32.08 19.01
CA LEU A 667 -13.58 31.56 19.24
C LEU A 667 -12.54 32.67 19.06
N GLU A 668 -11.62 32.78 19.99
CA GLU A 668 -10.43 33.59 19.79
C GLU A 668 -9.52 32.98 18.70
N ALA A 669 -8.83 33.82 17.95
CA ALA A 669 -7.99 33.37 16.83
C ALA A 669 -6.95 32.28 17.18
N PRO A 670 -6.25 32.34 18.33
CA PRO A 670 -5.33 31.27 18.74
C PRO A 670 -6.03 29.93 18.96
N VAL A 671 -7.21 29.94 19.61
CA VAL A 671 -8.02 28.75 19.88
C VAL A 671 -8.56 28.16 18.58
N ALA A 672 -9.11 29.00 17.70
CA ALA A 672 -9.63 28.58 16.41
C ALA A 672 -8.53 27.95 15.53
N LYS A 673 -7.34 28.54 15.52
CA LYS A 673 -6.16 27.98 14.83
C LYS A 673 -5.82 26.59 15.36
N LEU A 674 -5.75 26.45 16.69
CA LEU A 674 -5.37 25.20 17.35
C LEU A 674 -6.38 24.07 17.09
N LEU A 675 -7.69 24.36 17.12
CA LEU A 675 -8.73 23.40 16.75
C LEU A 675 -8.64 22.98 15.28
N ARG A 676 -8.34 23.90 14.36
CA ARG A 676 -8.13 23.58 12.94
C ARG A 676 -6.92 22.68 12.73
N GLU A 677 -5.79 23.01 13.34
CA GLU A 677 -4.56 22.23 13.23
C GLU A 677 -4.73 20.83 13.84
N SER A 678 -5.41 20.73 15.00
CA SER A 678 -5.76 19.45 15.62
C SER A 678 -6.67 18.61 14.72
N TYR A 679 -7.73 19.23 14.17
CA TYR A 679 -8.66 18.55 13.26
C TYR A 679 -7.93 18.00 12.02
N GLU A 680 -7.13 18.84 11.36
CA GLU A 680 -6.35 18.45 10.19
C GLU A 680 -5.37 17.32 10.50
N PHE A 681 -4.67 17.41 11.64
CA PHE A 681 -3.74 16.37 12.08
C PHE A 681 -4.44 15.03 12.28
N PHE A 682 -5.55 14.98 13.03
CA PHE A 682 -6.28 13.73 13.27
C PHE A 682 -6.88 13.15 11.99
N ARG A 683 -7.32 14.00 11.06
CA ARG A 683 -7.77 13.59 9.73
C ARG A 683 -6.66 12.90 8.94
N ARG A 684 -5.48 13.53 8.84
CA ARG A 684 -4.31 12.95 8.17
C ARG A 684 -3.85 11.65 8.82
N LEU A 685 -3.85 11.60 10.16
CA LEU A 685 -3.49 10.41 10.92
C LEU A 685 -4.45 9.24 10.65
N ILE A 686 -5.76 9.49 10.65
CA ILE A 686 -6.77 8.47 10.35
C ILE A 686 -6.66 7.99 8.91
N ASP A 687 -6.47 8.89 7.95
CA ASP A 687 -6.30 8.52 6.55
C ASP A 687 -5.04 7.66 6.34
N ALA A 688 -3.92 8.00 6.99
CA ALA A 688 -2.71 7.19 6.96
C ALA A 688 -2.91 5.80 7.58
N LEU A 689 -3.63 5.68 8.70
CA LEU A 689 -3.95 4.38 9.33
C LEU A 689 -4.85 3.52 8.43
N ARG A 690 -5.88 4.12 7.85
CA ARG A 690 -6.84 3.42 6.98
C ARG A 690 -6.20 2.92 5.70
N MET A 691 -5.30 3.71 5.12
CA MET A 691 -4.56 3.34 3.93
C MET A 691 -3.73 2.05 4.13
N VAL A 692 -3.11 1.88 5.31
CA VAL A 692 -2.31 0.68 5.64
C VAL A 692 -3.18 -0.51 6.00
N ARG A 693 -4.19 -0.30 6.84
CA ARG A 693 -4.98 -1.39 7.42
C ARG A 693 -6.07 -1.89 6.51
N GLY A 694 -6.45 -1.07 5.54
CA GLY A 694 -7.46 -1.42 4.58
C GLY A 694 -8.87 -1.61 5.15
N ASN A 695 -9.11 -1.10 6.35
CA ASN A 695 -10.43 -1.12 6.94
C ASN A 695 -10.69 0.16 7.70
N ALA A 696 -11.97 0.53 7.78
CA ALA A 696 -12.41 1.77 8.38
C ALA A 696 -12.41 1.76 9.92
N ARG A 697 -12.24 0.58 10.55
CA ARG A 697 -12.59 0.33 11.96
C ARG A 697 -11.39 0.47 12.90
N ASP A 698 -10.23 -0.07 12.55
CA ASP A 698 -9.06 0.00 13.44
C ASP A 698 -8.30 1.32 13.24
N LEU A 699 -8.54 2.26 14.16
CA LEU A 699 -7.89 3.57 14.21
C LEU A 699 -6.96 3.70 15.43
N THR A 700 -6.52 2.56 15.97
CA THR A 700 -5.56 2.51 17.07
C THR A 700 -4.19 2.95 16.59
N VAL A 701 -3.57 3.94 17.21
CA VAL A 701 -2.18 4.32 16.92
C VAL A 701 -1.26 3.20 17.40
N PRO A 702 -0.30 2.74 16.58
CA PRO A 702 0.68 1.74 16.99
C PRO A 702 1.49 2.20 18.20
N SER A 703 2.09 1.24 18.92
CA SER A 703 3.00 1.56 20.02
C SER A 703 4.08 2.52 19.56
N LEU A 704 4.39 3.54 20.36
CA LEU A 704 5.35 4.58 19.98
C LEU A 704 6.73 4.02 19.64
N ASP A 705 7.09 2.86 20.22
CA ASP A 705 8.36 2.15 20.03
C ASP A 705 8.34 1.09 18.94
N SER A 706 7.23 0.91 18.22
CA SER A 706 7.15 -0.07 17.13
C SER A 706 7.62 0.50 15.79
N ASP A 707 8.05 -0.40 14.90
CA ASP A 707 8.35 -0.07 13.50
C ASP A 707 7.11 0.44 12.76
N GLU A 708 5.92 -0.04 13.12
CA GLU A 708 4.66 0.42 12.52
C GLU A 708 4.45 1.92 12.79
N PHE A 709 4.84 2.43 13.97
CA PHE A 709 4.77 3.86 14.27
C PHE A 709 5.78 4.69 13.46
N LEU A 710 6.99 4.16 13.23
CA LEU A 710 7.98 4.80 12.36
C LEU A 710 7.46 4.92 10.92
N LEU A 711 6.90 3.84 10.38
CA LEU A 711 6.33 3.81 9.04
C LEU A 711 5.09 4.71 8.92
N LEU A 712 4.28 4.81 9.98
CA LEU A 712 3.18 5.76 10.06
C LEU A 712 3.69 7.20 10.00
N GLY A 713 4.79 7.52 10.69
CA GLY A 713 5.48 8.80 10.59
C GLY A 713 5.89 9.11 9.14
N ARG A 714 6.58 8.19 8.46
CA ARG A 714 7.01 8.37 7.06
C ARG A 714 5.83 8.69 6.14
N ARG A 715 4.69 8.01 6.30
CA ARG A 715 3.45 8.29 5.54
C ARG A 715 2.86 9.68 5.79
N LEU A 716 3.02 10.20 7.01
CA LEU A 716 2.60 11.56 7.36
C LEU A 716 3.60 12.63 6.89
N GLY A 717 4.64 12.26 6.13
CA GLY A 717 5.70 13.16 5.69
C GLY A 717 6.78 13.40 6.77
N CYS A 718 6.84 12.54 7.78
CA CYS A 718 7.79 12.61 8.88
C CYS A 718 8.97 11.64 8.62
N ALA A 719 9.92 12.03 7.76
CA ALA A 719 11.00 11.14 7.32
C ALA A 719 12.20 11.01 8.28
N ASP A 720 12.34 11.89 9.29
CA ASP A 720 13.53 11.97 10.17
C ASP A 720 13.24 11.57 11.64
N ARG A 721 14.27 11.18 12.40
CA ARG A 721 14.22 10.83 13.82
C ARG A 721 13.78 12.01 14.71
N ALA A 722 14.24 13.23 14.40
CA ALA A 722 13.77 14.47 15.02
C ALA A 722 12.26 14.73 14.77
N LEU A 723 11.70 14.05 13.77
CA LEU A 723 10.32 14.17 13.31
C LEU A 723 9.38 13.14 13.96
N ARG A 724 9.89 11.97 14.37
CA ARG A 724 9.17 11.04 15.27
C ARG A 724 8.80 11.73 16.58
N GLU A 725 9.74 12.48 17.15
CA GLU A 725 9.51 13.29 18.36
C GLU A 725 8.41 14.33 18.12
N ARG A 726 8.39 14.99 16.94
CA ARG A 726 7.30 15.91 16.56
C ARG A 726 5.94 15.20 16.44
N LEU A 727 5.88 14.00 15.87
CA LEU A 727 4.62 13.24 15.79
C LEU A 727 4.11 12.87 17.19
N VAL A 728 5.00 12.48 18.09
CA VAL A 728 4.65 12.19 19.50
C VAL A 728 4.17 13.45 20.21
N LEU A 729 4.86 14.59 20.01
CA LEU A 729 4.48 15.88 20.58
C LEU A 729 3.14 16.37 20.04
N HIS A 730 2.89 16.28 18.73
CA HIS A 730 1.60 16.63 18.15
C HIS A 730 0.49 15.70 18.63
N LEU A 731 0.73 14.39 18.67
CA LEU A 731 -0.29 13.44 19.13
C LEU A 731 -0.67 13.70 20.59
N HIS A 732 0.30 13.79 21.51
CA HIS A 732 -0.01 14.07 22.91
C HIS A 732 -0.56 15.49 23.10
N GLY A 733 0.12 16.48 22.52
CA GLY A 733 -0.22 17.89 22.67
C GLY A 733 -1.63 18.17 22.17
N TYR A 734 -2.02 17.68 20.99
CA TYR A 734 -3.38 17.90 20.50
C TYR A 734 -4.43 17.12 21.30
N LEU A 735 -4.15 15.91 21.77
CA LEU A 735 -5.09 15.18 22.64
C LEU A 735 -5.35 15.98 23.93
N GLU A 736 -4.30 16.42 24.62
CA GLU A 736 -4.43 17.19 25.87
C GLU A 736 -5.12 18.54 25.65
N VAL A 737 -4.64 19.31 24.68
CA VAL A 737 -5.17 20.63 24.35
C VAL A 737 -6.65 20.58 23.97
N VAL A 738 -7.07 19.63 23.13
CA VAL A 738 -8.48 19.54 22.72
C VAL A 738 -9.36 19.20 23.92
N GLN A 739 -8.89 18.38 24.86
CA GLN A 739 -9.65 18.13 26.10
C GLN A 739 -9.80 19.39 26.94
N GLU A 740 -8.70 20.14 27.14
CA GLU A 740 -8.71 21.37 27.92
C GLU A 740 -9.64 22.42 27.29
N LEU A 741 -9.54 22.62 25.98
CA LEU A 741 -10.41 23.54 25.24
C LEU A 741 -11.87 23.10 25.30
N SER A 742 -12.16 21.79 25.19
CA SER A 742 -13.52 21.28 25.29
C SER A 742 -14.12 21.49 26.70
N ALA A 743 -13.27 21.47 27.73
CA ALA A 743 -13.67 21.78 29.10
C ALA A 743 -13.95 23.28 29.29
N GLU A 744 -13.09 24.14 28.75
CA GLU A 744 -13.17 25.59 28.87
C GLU A 744 -14.34 26.20 28.07
N LEU A 745 -14.51 25.78 26.82
CA LEU A 745 -15.49 26.36 25.89
C LEU A 745 -16.94 25.94 26.20
N LEU A 746 -17.13 24.84 26.93
CA LEU A 746 -18.44 24.26 27.23
C LEU A 746 -18.53 23.90 28.72
N PRO A 747 -18.50 24.86 29.65
CA PRO A 747 -18.37 24.61 31.09
C PRO A 747 -19.39 23.62 31.64
#